data_AF-A0A933DHT4-F1
#
_entry.id   AF-A0A933DHT4-F1
#
_cell.length_a   1.000
_cell.length_b   1.000
_cell.length_c   1.000
_cell.angle_alpha   90.00
_cell.angle_beta   90.00
_cell.angle_gamma   90.00
#
_symmetry.space_group_name_H-M   'P 1'
#
loop_
_entity.id
_entity.type
_entity.pdbx_description
1 polymer ?
#
loop_
_entity_poly.entity_id
_entity_poly.type
_entity_poly.pdbx_seq_one_letter_code
_entity_poly.pdbx_strand_id
1 'polypeptide(L)'
;MSALSRVTTRSILWGLPLVYLSIVVAFYLRTYDSAQVKITLTQMGITALLGLWLMEKLEERRLSLSAEYLSIYAPFVALLVSGVVSFAVQATYKWVNLDEFLRRMLYMSVALIVFDKVRSLEAVERVIKFLLWGLFLSTFYGLIQFLDSRYFPKNPDIGIDIFIWRQAFGGRIFSTFGNPNFFGDYMVIMTPVILSWAMAKKSLASWCLLALTWFNTAFTETKGAWLGVGVIASVWVILYSLCIPIPFVEYLKRKIWSILTVTAAAVIFLLMLTPGINHKSMPFRVYTWLSTWEMIREHPVLGTGIGSFKIIYSAYRRPTIFHIEGKHNTETDHAENEHIEVIFDEGVVGFGIYIWLIFVVSYLSYSALKRWRARDKVDVRAYYLLGVWCGWMGTLIHNNFDVSIRFVSSGIFTGLLPALAAGLALSDRTWKPIAAAAPAAAAHFQENSWRKIPLYILKFFGVVSLAVLSYKVFGEFFEIQQKMLASNHPGDQLMVLLAWCFFVALMGLGIMAYCYALAKTKSLLACLIVPLLVYPMYFFWGWFRADVHHNVAIVHSKQRQWDQAISNYRQVVKKNPGFIMAYYFLGNVFNDRWDMELKNKPDWGDPPGVSRRDFDRAIEIYEHIRQHLAPNYVQMHHHVGNLFLKRAEWGIGHSESPEVIRGFYEEAVRRYRLYQGIDPVYADNYYRLAFALVRLGRFQEAQEELKKRIMAFQCVDLSGSSSAMALTNRDEWSGHMHNDAEAYLNLGKTYLMAGSYHKAVATYTGYLKQLDPNHHQIRAELHALMQNKQSLMEKFRSADPGARTGFPVGIRNR
;
A
#
# COMPACT_ATOMS: atom_id res chain seq x y z
N MET A 1 -18.55 -28.91 25.49
CA MET A 1 -18.59 -27.59 24.84
C MET A 1 -19.89 -26.88 25.21
N SER A 2 -19.86 -25.58 25.53
CA SER A 2 -21.07 -24.81 25.81
C SER A 2 -21.95 -24.63 24.56
N ALA A 3 -23.20 -24.17 24.73
CA ALA A 3 -24.06 -23.85 23.61
C ALA A 3 -23.50 -22.70 22.75
N LEU A 4 -22.91 -21.68 23.39
CA LEU A 4 -22.22 -20.59 22.70
C LEU A 4 -21.01 -21.11 21.91
N SER A 5 -20.19 -21.97 22.51
CA SER A 5 -18.98 -22.54 21.87
C SER A 5 -19.32 -23.32 20.59
N ARG A 6 -20.45 -24.05 20.55
CA ARG A 6 -20.91 -24.73 19.33
C ARG A 6 -21.27 -23.75 18.21
N VAL A 7 -21.98 -22.67 18.53
CA VAL A 7 -22.38 -21.64 17.55
C VAL A 7 -21.15 -20.91 17.03
N THR A 8 -20.34 -20.35 17.92
CA THR A 8 -19.13 -19.58 17.58
C THR A 8 -18.11 -20.43 16.82
N THR A 9 -17.85 -21.66 17.24
CA THR A 9 -16.97 -22.59 16.51
C THR A 9 -17.48 -22.87 15.10
N ARG A 10 -18.78 -23.15 14.93
CA ARG A 10 -19.37 -23.35 13.59
C ARG A 10 -19.25 -22.09 12.74
N SER A 11 -19.63 -20.93 13.28
CA SER A 11 -19.56 -19.65 12.58
C SER A 11 -18.14 -19.29 12.16
N ILE A 12 -17.14 -19.52 13.01
CA ILE A 12 -15.73 -19.24 12.68
C ILE A 12 -15.21 -20.22 11.65
N LEU A 13 -15.51 -21.52 11.77
CA LEU A 13 -15.03 -22.54 10.84
C LEU A 13 -15.55 -22.39 9.41
N TRP A 14 -16.70 -21.73 9.24
CA TRP A 14 -17.24 -21.36 7.91
C TRP A 14 -16.89 -19.92 7.51
N GLY A 15 -16.89 -18.99 8.47
CA GLY A 15 -16.63 -17.58 8.23
C GLY A 15 -15.17 -17.29 7.88
N LEU A 16 -14.21 -17.95 8.53
CA LEU A 16 -12.78 -17.79 8.23
C LEU A 16 -12.48 -18.08 6.75
N PRO A 17 -12.76 -19.27 6.21
CA PRO A 17 -12.50 -19.54 4.79
C PRO A 17 -13.32 -18.65 3.84
N LEU A 18 -14.53 -18.25 4.23
CA LEU A 18 -15.36 -17.33 3.45
C LEU A 18 -14.74 -15.93 3.34
N VAL A 19 -14.10 -15.41 4.41
CA VAL A 19 -13.37 -14.14 4.38
C VAL A 19 -12.20 -14.19 3.39
N TYR A 20 -11.43 -15.29 3.37
CA TYR A 20 -10.33 -15.43 2.41
C TYR A 20 -10.83 -15.51 0.97
N LEU A 21 -11.88 -16.31 0.72
CA LEU A 21 -12.52 -16.38 -0.60
C LEU A 21 -13.00 -15.00 -1.05
N SER A 22 -13.66 -14.27 -0.15
CA SER A 22 -14.18 -12.91 -0.35
C SER A 22 -13.08 -11.94 -0.80
N ILE A 23 -11.93 -11.97 -0.13
CA ILE A 23 -10.80 -11.08 -0.44
C ILE A 23 -10.20 -11.41 -1.80
N VAL A 24 -10.07 -12.70 -2.14
CA VAL A 24 -9.55 -13.12 -3.45
C VAL A 24 -10.46 -12.61 -4.57
N VAL A 25 -11.78 -12.78 -4.46
CA VAL A 25 -12.73 -12.46 -5.56
C VAL A 25 -13.17 -11.00 -5.63
N ALA A 26 -13.08 -10.24 -4.53
CA ALA A 26 -13.53 -8.84 -4.51
C ALA A 26 -12.57 -7.92 -5.27
N PHE A 27 -13.10 -7.15 -6.22
CA PHE A 27 -12.41 -6.06 -6.90
C PHE A 27 -13.40 -4.94 -7.23
N TYR A 28 -13.03 -3.69 -6.92
CA TYR A 28 -13.94 -2.55 -6.98
C TYR A 28 -13.17 -1.26 -7.26
N LEU A 29 -13.57 -0.49 -8.28
CA LEU A 29 -12.87 0.72 -8.74
C LEU A 29 -13.57 2.05 -8.45
N ARG A 30 -14.63 2.06 -7.63
CA ARG A 30 -15.19 3.33 -7.14
C ARG A 30 -14.41 3.89 -5.96
N THR A 31 -13.48 3.12 -5.41
CA THR A 31 -12.44 3.56 -4.48
C THR A 31 -11.24 4.11 -5.27
N TYR A 32 -10.48 5.01 -4.65
CA TYR A 32 -9.22 5.52 -5.20
C TYR A 32 -8.14 4.42 -5.17
N ASP A 33 -7.98 3.75 -4.03
CA ASP A 33 -7.20 2.53 -3.94
C ASP A 33 -8.07 1.34 -4.40
N SER A 34 -7.62 0.69 -5.47
CA SER A 34 -8.26 -0.51 -6.04
C SER A 34 -8.30 -1.70 -5.06
N ALA A 35 -7.44 -1.71 -4.04
CA ALA A 35 -7.40 -2.73 -2.99
C ALA A 35 -8.24 -2.37 -1.75
N GLN A 36 -8.81 -1.16 -1.65
CA GLN A 36 -9.54 -0.70 -0.47
C GLN A 36 -10.70 -1.63 -0.07
N VAL A 37 -11.38 -2.22 -1.05
CA VAL A 37 -12.45 -3.22 -0.80
C VAL A 37 -11.90 -4.45 -0.07
N LYS A 38 -10.71 -4.94 -0.45
CA LYS A 38 -10.03 -6.07 0.18
C LYS A 38 -9.57 -5.71 1.59
N ILE A 39 -9.05 -4.50 1.78
CA ILE A 39 -8.65 -3.95 3.09
C ILE A 39 -9.86 -3.94 4.02
N THR A 40 -10.99 -3.42 3.55
CA THR A 40 -12.23 -3.31 4.34
C THR A 40 -12.80 -4.68 4.70
N LEU A 41 -12.82 -5.62 3.75
CA LEU A 41 -13.25 -7.00 4.00
C LEU A 41 -12.37 -7.71 5.02
N THR A 42 -11.06 -7.45 5.00
CA THR A 42 -10.10 -7.97 5.98
C THR A 42 -10.36 -7.37 7.36
N GLN A 43 -10.45 -6.05 7.44
CA GLN A 43 -10.64 -5.31 8.69
C GLN A 43 -11.97 -5.69 9.35
N MET A 44 -13.09 -5.59 8.64
CA MET A 44 -14.41 -5.93 9.18
C MET A 44 -14.58 -7.44 9.36
N GLY A 45 -14.17 -8.25 8.38
CA GLY A 45 -14.33 -9.71 8.42
C GLY A 45 -13.55 -10.36 9.55
N ILE A 46 -12.27 -10.04 9.70
CA ILE A 46 -11.44 -10.61 10.79
C ILE A 46 -11.90 -10.06 12.15
N THR A 47 -12.26 -8.78 12.26
CA THR A 47 -12.80 -8.22 13.50
C THR A 47 -14.09 -8.92 13.91
N ALA A 48 -14.95 -9.31 12.95
CA ALA A 48 -16.17 -10.05 13.23
C ALA A 48 -15.86 -11.46 13.74
N LEU A 49 -14.86 -12.14 13.20
CA LEU A 49 -14.43 -13.45 13.69
C LEU A 49 -13.77 -13.37 15.06
N LEU A 50 -12.93 -12.34 15.28
CA LEU A 50 -12.27 -12.07 16.56
C LEU A 50 -13.31 -11.79 17.65
N GLY A 51 -14.34 -11.01 17.35
CA GLY A 51 -15.43 -10.74 18.28
C GLY A 51 -16.17 -12.00 18.73
N LEU A 52 -16.53 -12.90 17.80
CA LEU A 52 -17.15 -14.19 18.12
C LEU A 52 -16.22 -15.06 18.97
N TRP A 53 -14.93 -15.05 18.65
CA TRP A 53 -13.92 -15.78 19.40
C TRP A 53 -13.77 -15.24 20.83
N LEU A 54 -13.70 -13.92 21.01
CA LEU A 54 -13.60 -13.27 22.32
C LEU A 54 -14.86 -13.50 23.17
N MET A 55 -16.07 -13.43 22.58
CA MET A 55 -17.31 -13.78 23.28
C MET A 55 -17.25 -15.17 23.90
N GLU A 56 -16.75 -16.15 23.14
CA GLU A 56 -16.58 -17.51 23.65
C GLU A 56 -15.54 -17.58 24.77
N LYS A 57 -14.38 -16.93 24.64
CA LYS A 57 -13.34 -16.94 25.69
C LYS A 57 -13.80 -16.28 26.99
N LEU A 58 -14.58 -15.20 26.90
CA LEU A 58 -15.18 -14.55 28.07
C LEU A 58 -16.26 -15.40 28.74
N GLU A 59 -16.98 -16.24 27.98
CA GLU A 59 -17.93 -17.19 28.56
C GLU A 59 -17.23 -18.37 29.24
N GLU A 60 -16.20 -18.92 28.60
CA GLU A 60 -15.47 -20.05 29.18
C GLU A 60 -14.50 -19.63 30.30
N ARG A 61 -14.23 -18.33 30.47
CA ARG A 61 -13.25 -17.75 31.41
C ARG A 61 -11.87 -18.39 31.35
N ARG A 62 -11.50 -18.88 30.17
CA ARG A 62 -10.22 -19.57 29.92
C ARG A 62 -9.77 -19.33 28.50
N LEU A 63 -8.45 -19.26 28.34
CA LEU A 63 -7.81 -19.44 27.05
C LEU A 63 -7.61 -20.93 26.83
N SER A 64 -8.10 -21.45 25.71
CA SER A 64 -7.96 -22.84 25.27
C SER A 64 -6.58 -23.16 24.69
N LEU A 65 -5.63 -22.23 24.84
CA LEU A 65 -4.22 -22.41 24.50
C LEU A 65 -3.55 -23.08 25.70
N SER A 66 -3.12 -24.34 25.54
CA SER A 66 -2.45 -25.06 26.62
C SER A 66 -1.09 -24.43 26.91
N ALA A 67 -0.75 -24.27 28.19
CA ALA A 67 0.58 -23.84 28.64
C ALA A 67 1.69 -24.77 28.12
N GLU A 68 1.37 -26.04 27.86
CA GLU A 68 2.27 -27.03 27.26
C GLU A 68 2.81 -26.59 25.88
N TYR A 69 2.02 -25.83 25.12
CA TYR A 69 2.38 -25.37 23.78
C TYR A 69 2.71 -23.87 23.73
N LEU A 70 3.00 -23.24 24.89
CA LEU A 70 3.30 -21.81 24.97
C LEU A 70 4.48 -21.43 24.07
N SER A 71 5.54 -22.23 24.03
CA SER A 71 6.73 -22.00 23.18
C SER A 71 6.42 -21.94 21.67
N ILE A 72 5.24 -22.41 21.26
CA ILE A 72 4.78 -22.46 19.88
C ILE A 72 3.94 -21.23 19.55
N TYR A 73 3.07 -20.82 20.48
CA TYR A 73 2.25 -19.61 20.31
C TYR A 73 3.04 -18.34 20.63
N ALA A 74 4.10 -18.44 21.43
CA ALA A 74 4.92 -17.32 21.87
C ALA A 74 5.44 -16.42 20.74
N PRO A 75 6.00 -16.92 19.60
CA PRO A 75 6.42 -16.03 18.52
C PRO A 75 5.26 -15.23 17.88
N PHE A 76 4.07 -15.83 17.77
CA PHE A 76 2.88 -15.12 17.25
C PHE A 76 2.40 -14.03 18.22
N VAL A 77 2.39 -14.34 19.53
CA VAL A 77 2.05 -13.36 20.57
C VAL A 77 3.13 -12.29 20.67
N ALA A 78 4.40 -12.64 20.53
CA ALA A 78 5.51 -11.71 20.54
C ALA A 78 5.42 -10.71 19.37
N LEU A 79 4.99 -11.13 18.18
CA LEU A 79 4.71 -10.21 17.06
C LEU A 79 3.51 -9.29 17.32
N LEU A 80 2.49 -9.76 18.06
CA LEU A 80 1.40 -8.89 18.52
C LEU A 80 1.90 -7.85 19.51
N VAL A 81 2.74 -8.24 20.45
CA VAL A 81 3.29 -7.35 21.47
C VAL A 81 4.30 -6.38 20.86
N SER A 82 5.21 -6.84 19.99
CA SER A 82 6.14 -5.97 19.27
C SER A 82 5.38 -4.98 18.40
N GLY A 83 4.39 -5.48 17.66
CA GLY A 83 3.13 -4.82 17.30
C GLY A 83 2.80 -3.52 18.00
N VAL A 84 2.27 -3.70 19.20
CA VAL A 84 1.76 -2.66 20.07
C VAL A 84 2.86 -1.75 20.56
N VAL A 85 4.03 -2.29 20.92
CA VAL A 85 5.17 -1.49 21.38
C VAL A 85 5.64 -0.56 20.27
N SER A 86 5.95 -1.09 19.09
CA SER A 86 6.36 -0.38 17.88
C SER A 86 5.40 0.76 17.53
N PHE A 87 4.09 0.49 17.56
CA PHE A 87 3.09 1.51 17.30
C PHE A 87 2.93 2.52 18.44
N ALA A 88 2.96 2.10 19.71
CA ALA A 88 2.70 2.97 20.85
C ALA A 88 3.90 3.88 21.18
N VAL A 89 5.11 3.37 21.08
CA VAL A 89 6.33 4.04 21.54
C VAL A 89 7.10 4.69 20.38
N GLN A 90 7.34 3.98 19.27
CA GLN A 90 8.23 4.45 18.20
C GLN A 90 7.50 5.24 17.10
N ALA A 91 6.30 4.80 16.68
CA ALA A 91 5.61 5.45 15.58
C ALA A 91 5.29 6.93 15.89
N THR A 92 5.90 7.86 15.16
CA THR A 92 5.74 9.30 15.40
C THR A 92 4.36 9.79 14.94
N TYR A 93 3.91 9.34 13.76
CA TYR A 93 2.69 9.81 13.10
C TYR A 93 1.55 8.80 13.24
N LYS A 94 0.99 8.66 14.45
CA LYS A 94 0.03 7.59 14.82
C LYS A 94 -1.08 7.35 13.80
N TRP A 95 -1.72 8.39 13.27
CA TRP A 95 -2.81 8.25 12.30
C TRP A 95 -2.38 7.63 10.97
N VAL A 96 -1.16 7.95 10.51
CA VAL A 96 -0.62 7.45 9.24
C VAL A 96 -0.15 5.99 9.40
N ASN A 97 0.45 5.68 10.55
CA ASN A 97 0.95 4.34 10.90
C ASN A 97 -0.16 3.35 11.29
N LEU A 98 -1.36 3.85 11.64
CA LEU A 98 -2.45 3.06 12.22
C LEU A 98 -2.90 1.89 11.33
N ASP A 99 -3.00 2.11 10.03
CA ASP A 99 -3.50 1.11 9.08
C ASP A 99 -2.58 -0.12 9.02
N GLU A 100 -1.26 0.09 8.96
CA GLU A 100 -0.28 -0.99 8.89
C GLU A 100 -0.15 -1.73 10.23
N PHE A 101 -0.21 -1.00 11.35
CA PHE A 101 -0.34 -1.58 12.68
C PHE A 101 -1.56 -2.50 12.79
N LEU A 102 -2.74 -2.02 12.38
CA LEU A 102 -3.98 -2.78 12.46
C LEU A 102 -3.96 -4.02 11.56
N ARG A 103 -3.41 -3.95 10.34
CA ARG A 103 -3.23 -5.12 9.48
C ARG A 103 -2.44 -6.21 10.19
N ARG A 104 -1.29 -5.85 10.80
CA ARG A 104 -0.48 -6.82 11.56
C ARG A 104 -1.26 -7.43 12.72
N MET A 105 -2.00 -6.62 13.49
CA MET A 105 -2.80 -7.11 14.61
C MET A 105 -3.87 -8.11 14.15
N LEU A 106 -4.54 -7.82 13.04
CA LEU A 106 -5.57 -8.70 12.47
C LEU A 106 -4.97 -10.00 11.92
N TYR A 107 -3.83 -9.96 11.23
CA TYR A 107 -3.17 -11.16 10.72
C TYR A 107 -2.74 -12.10 11.85
N MET A 108 -2.12 -11.57 12.90
CA MET A 108 -1.73 -12.41 14.04
C MET A 108 -2.94 -12.87 14.87
N SER A 109 -4.03 -12.11 14.89
CA SER A 109 -5.30 -12.56 15.49
C SER A 109 -5.89 -13.76 14.74
N VAL A 110 -5.77 -13.81 13.41
CA VAL A 110 -6.14 -15.00 12.63
C VAL A 110 -5.32 -16.21 13.07
N ALA A 111 -4.02 -16.07 13.30
CA ALA A 111 -3.18 -17.18 13.77
C ALA A 111 -3.71 -17.77 15.09
N LEU A 112 -4.09 -16.93 16.05
CA LEU A 112 -4.66 -17.37 17.33
C LEU A 112 -6.01 -18.09 17.14
N ILE A 113 -6.88 -17.58 16.27
CA ILE A 113 -8.15 -18.22 15.92
C ILE A 113 -7.91 -19.59 15.28
N VAL A 114 -6.92 -19.72 14.39
CA VAL A 114 -6.58 -20.98 13.71
C VAL A 114 -6.11 -22.02 14.73
N PHE A 115 -5.20 -21.67 15.65
CA PHE A 115 -4.73 -22.58 16.69
C PHE A 115 -5.85 -23.09 17.61
N ASP A 116 -6.85 -22.25 17.87
CA ASP A 116 -7.98 -22.62 18.70
C ASP A 116 -9.02 -23.47 17.95
N LYS A 117 -9.40 -23.05 16.73
CA LYS A 117 -10.57 -23.57 16.02
C LYS A 117 -10.27 -24.66 15.00
N VAL A 118 -9.11 -24.61 14.34
CA VAL A 118 -8.76 -25.54 13.28
C VAL A 118 -7.99 -26.73 13.88
N ARG A 119 -8.74 -27.59 14.59
CA ARG A 119 -8.20 -28.76 15.33
C ARG A 119 -8.62 -30.12 14.76
N SER A 120 -9.08 -30.16 13.51
CA SER A 120 -9.42 -31.41 12.83
C SER A 120 -8.98 -31.37 11.38
N LEU A 121 -8.80 -32.56 10.80
CA LEU A 121 -8.46 -32.70 9.39
C LEU A 121 -9.56 -32.11 8.50
N GLU A 122 -10.83 -32.28 8.86
CA GLU A 122 -11.97 -31.73 8.10
C GLU A 122 -11.96 -30.20 8.11
N ALA A 123 -11.58 -29.58 9.23
CA ALA A 123 -11.46 -28.13 9.33
C ALA A 123 -10.32 -27.61 8.44
N VAL A 124 -9.15 -28.27 8.45
CA VAL A 124 -8.03 -27.95 7.56
C VAL A 124 -8.45 -28.10 6.10
N GLU A 125 -9.04 -29.24 5.74
CA GLU A 125 -9.52 -29.47 4.37
C GLU A 125 -10.54 -28.42 3.93
N ARG A 126 -11.43 -27.98 4.83
CA ARG A 126 -12.40 -26.92 4.52
C ARG A 126 -11.70 -25.62 4.17
N VAL A 127 -10.70 -25.23 4.96
CA VAL A 127 -9.91 -24.02 4.67
C VAL A 127 -9.20 -24.14 3.33
N ILE A 128 -8.46 -25.23 3.11
CA ILE A 128 -7.72 -25.44 1.85
C ILE A 128 -8.69 -25.46 0.65
N LYS A 129 -9.84 -26.15 0.75
CA LYS A 129 -10.84 -26.17 -0.31
C LYS A 129 -11.24 -24.75 -0.71
N PHE A 130 -11.60 -23.88 0.24
CA PHE A 130 -11.99 -22.50 -0.06
C PHE A 130 -10.86 -21.68 -0.68
N LEU A 131 -9.61 -21.89 -0.26
CA LEU A 131 -8.47 -21.28 -0.95
C LEU A 131 -8.37 -21.75 -2.40
N LEU A 132 -8.61 -23.04 -2.67
CA LEU A 132 -8.64 -23.59 -4.03
C LEU A 132 -9.85 -23.11 -4.84
N TRP A 133 -11.02 -22.89 -4.22
CA TRP A 133 -12.15 -22.22 -4.88
C TRP A 133 -11.78 -20.80 -5.28
N GLY A 134 -11.11 -20.05 -4.40
CA GLY A 134 -10.58 -18.71 -4.73
C GLY A 134 -9.55 -18.75 -5.85
N LEU A 135 -8.63 -19.72 -5.82
CA LEU A 135 -7.66 -19.95 -6.90
C LEU A 135 -8.36 -20.24 -8.22
N PHE A 136 -9.35 -21.13 -8.24
CA PHE A 136 -10.12 -21.43 -9.44
C PHE A 136 -10.82 -20.19 -10.00
N LEU A 137 -11.57 -19.45 -9.18
CA LEU A 137 -12.30 -18.27 -9.64
C LEU A 137 -11.37 -17.19 -10.18
N SER A 138 -10.26 -16.91 -9.48
CA SER A 138 -9.30 -15.90 -9.91
C SER A 138 -8.52 -16.31 -11.17
N THR A 139 -8.07 -17.56 -11.27
CA THR A 139 -7.34 -18.04 -12.46
C THR A 139 -8.25 -18.25 -13.67
N PHE A 140 -9.52 -18.59 -13.46
CA PHE A 140 -10.53 -18.61 -14.51
C PHE A 140 -10.81 -17.20 -15.02
N TYR A 141 -10.95 -16.21 -14.14
CA TYR A 141 -11.11 -14.82 -14.56
C TYR A 141 -9.86 -14.28 -15.28
N GLY A 142 -8.64 -14.67 -14.84
CA GLY A 142 -7.41 -14.33 -15.56
C GLY A 142 -7.33 -14.94 -16.97
N LEU A 143 -7.92 -16.13 -17.19
CA LEU A 143 -8.09 -16.69 -18.54
C LEU A 143 -9.05 -15.85 -19.39
N ILE A 144 -10.15 -15.35 -18.82
CA ILE A 144 -11.06 -14.43 -19.52
C ILE A 144 -10.30 -13.17 -19.95
N GLN A 145 -9.52 -12.55 -19.05
CA GLN A 145 -8.69 -11.38 -19.37
C GLN A 145 -7.65 -11.67 -20.46
N PHE A 146 -7.04 -12.85 -20.43
CA PHE A 146 -6.10 -13.29 -21.47
C PHE A 146 -6.76 -13.34 -22.85
N LEU A 147 -7.93 -13.98 -22.93
CA LEU A 147 -8.68 -14.12 -24.18
C LEU A 147 -9.18 -12.75 -24.67
N ASP A 148 -9.71 -11.93 -23.76
CA ASP A 148 -10.23 -10.59 -24.03
C ASP A 148 -9.17 -9.67 -24.63
N SER A 149 -7.98 -9.64 -24.04
CA SER A 149 -6.88 -8.76 -24.48
C SER A 149 -6.28 -9.12 -25.85
N ARG A 150 -6.56 -10.33 -26.37
CA ARG A 150 -5.93 -10.86 -27.60
C ARG A 150 -6.90 -11.03 -28.76
N TYR A 151 -8.14 -11.42 -28.47
CA TYR A 151 -9.10 -11.84 -29.50
C TYR A 151 -10.35 -10.95 -29.57
N PHE A 152 -10.51 -9.98 -28.67
CA PHE A 152 -11.69 -9.10 -28.61
C PHE A 152 -11.31 -7.63 -28.84
N PRO A 153 -12.29 -6.77 -29.22
CA PRO A 153 -12.07 -5.34 -29.46
C PRO A 153 -11.40 -4.64 -28.28
N LYS A 154 -10.64 -3.57 -28.50
CA LYS A 154 -9.97 -2.83 -27.42
C LYS A 154 -10.96 -1.97 -26.61
N ASN A 155 -10.65 -1.71 -25.35
CA ASN A 155 -11.39 -0.74 -24.51
C ASN A 155 -11.40 0.63 -25.24
N PRO A 156 -12.57 1.30 -25.44
CA PRO A 156 -13.82 1.20 -24.68
C PRO A 156 -14.93 0.31 -25.25
N ASP A 157 -14.71 -0.38 -26.37
CA ASP A 157 -15.72 -1.31 -26.89
C ASP A 157 -15.94 -2.48 -25.91
N ILE A 158 -17.08 -3.15 -25.99
CA ILE A 158 -17.39 -4.26 -25.09
C ILE A 158 -16.69 -5.53 -25.58
N GLY A 159 -15.85 -6.12 -24.71
CA GLY A 159 -15.27 -7.45 -24.91
C GLY A 159 -15.95 -8.51 -24.06
N ILE A 160 -15.32 -9.68 -23.90
CA ILE A 160 -15.80 -10.74 -23.00
C ILE A 160 -15.48 -10.43 -21.53
N ASP A 161 -14.42 -9.68 -21.27
CA ASP A 161 -14.23 -9.03 -19.97
C ASP A 161 -15.10 -7.77 -19.95
N ILE A 162 -16.32 -7.91 -19.45
CA ILE A 162 -17.33 -6.85 -19.53
C ILE A 162 -17.08 -5.70 -18.55
N PHE A 163 -16.05 -5.75 -17.72
CA PHE A 163 -15.78 -4.75 -16.69
C PHE A 163 -14.94 -3.58 -17.21
N ILE A 164 -15.12 -2.40 -16.62
CA ILE A 164 -14.48 -1.14 -17.05
C ILE A 164 -12.94 -1.16 -16.99
N TRP A 165 -12.37 -2.05 -16.17
CA TRP A 165 -10.92 -2.20 -15.98
C TRP A 165 -10.26 -3.17 -16.96
N ARG A 166 -11.04 -3.72 -17.91
CA ARG A 166 -10.50 -4.58 -18.95
C ARG A 166 -9.29 -3.91 -19.62
N GLN A 167 -8.23 -4.69 -19.82
CA GLN A 167 -7.00 -4.26 -20.49
C GLN A 167 -6.25 -3.10 -19.78
N ALA A 168 -6.51 -2.83 -18.49
CA ALA A 168 -5.83 -1.77 -17.73
C ALA A 168 -4.28 -1.91 -17.70
N PHE A 169 -3.76 -3.13 -17.87
CA PHE A 169 -2.33 -3.43 -17.96
C PHE A 169 -1.94 -3.98 -19.35
N GLY A 170 -2.67 -3.60 -20.39
CA GLY A 170 -2.46 -4.10 -21.75
C GLY A 170 -2.76 -5.60 -21.84
N GLY A 171 -1.77 -6.38 -22.31
CA GLY A 171 -1.89 -7.84 -22.47
C GLY A 171 -1.60 -8.68 -21.21
N ARG A 172 -1.17 -8.02 -20.11
CA ARG A 172 -0.86 -8.67 -18.84
C ARG A 172 -2.13 -8.96 -18.05
N ILE A 173 -2.20 -10.15 -17.46
CA ILE A 173 -3.34 -10.53 -16.63
C ILE A 173 -3.10 -10.17 -15.16
N PHE A 174 -4.16 -9.73 -14.48
CA PHE A 174 -4.12 -9.36 -13.05
C PHE A 174 -5.30 -9.91 -12.26
N SER A 175 -6.26 -10.55 -12.92
CA SER A 175 -7.49 -11.07 -12.33
C SER A 175 -8.17 -10.02 -11.43
N THR A 176 -8.71 -10.42 -10.29
CA THR A 176 -9.34 -9.58 -9.27
C THR A 176 -8.33 -8.93 -8.32
N PHE A 177 -7.02 -8.98 -8.60
CA PHE A 177 -5.96 -8.48 -7.71
C PHE A 177 -5.55 -7.03 -8.01
N GLY A 178 -6.08 -6.42 -9.08
CA GLY A 178 -5.82 -5.03 -9.46
C GLY A 178 -4.40 -4.72 -9.95
N ASN A 179 -3.46 -5.66 -9.81
CA ASN A 179 -2.08 -5.52 -10.26
C ASN A 179 -1.51 -6.91 -10.62
N PRO A 180 -0.86 -7.10 -11.79
CA PRO A 180 -0.25 -8.37 -12.17
C PRO A 180 0.82 -8.88 -11.19
N ASN A 181 1.49 -7.99 -10.43
CA ASN A 181 2.48 -8.37 -9.44
C ASN A 181 1.81 -9.04 -8.23
N PHE A 182 0.71 -8.46 -7.71
CA PHE A 182 -0.05 -9.05 -6.60
C PHE A 182 -0.70 -10.38 -7.00
N PHE A 183 -1.19 -10.49 -8.24
CA PHE A 183 -1.71 -11.77 -8.73
C PHE A 183 -0.59 -12.81 -8.86
N GLY A 184 0.58 -12.39 -9.35
CA GLY A 184 1.77 -13.23 -9.44
C GLY A 184 2.23 -13.77 -8.08
N ASP A 185 2.29 -12.92 -7.05
CA ASP A 185 2.61 -13.36 -5.69
C ASP A 185 1.57 -14.37 -5.15
N TYR A 186 0.27 -14.12 -5.38
CA TYR A 186 -0.77 -15.10 -5.03
C TYR A 186 -0.54 -16.47 -5.72
N MET A 187 -0.03 -16.51 -6.96
CA MET A 187 0.36 -17.76 -7.62
C MET A 187 1.57 -18.44 -6.95
N VAL A 188 2.56 -17.67 -6.47
CA VAL A 188 3.71 -18.19 -5.71
C VAL A 188 3.21 -18.92 -4.45
N ILE A 189 2.28 -18.29 -3.72
CA ILE A 189 1.67 -18.85 -2.50
C ILE A 189 0.88 -20.13 -2.81
N MET A 190 0.03 -20.07 -3.83
CA MET A 190 -0.95 -21.13 -4.08
C MET A 190 -0.38 -22.33 -4.83
N THR A 191 0.68 -22.17 -5.62
CA THR A 191 1.31 -23.27 -6.39
C THR A 191 1.61 -24.51 -5.52
N PRO A 192 2.38 -24.42 -4.42
CA PRO A 192 2.64 -25.58 -3.57
C PRO A 192 1.38 -26.14 -2.88
N VAL A 193 0.37 -25.30 -2.62
CA VAL A 193 -0.92 -25.71 -2.02
C VAL A 193 -1.71 -26.58 -3.00
N ILE A 194 -1.93 -26.13 -4.24
CA ILE A 194 -2.64 -26.92 -5.26
C ILE A 194 -1.84 -28.15 -5.69
N LEU A 195 -0.51 -28.05 -5.78
CA LEU A 195 0.36 -29.18 -6.10
C LEU A 195 0.23 -30.28 -5.04
N SER A 196 0.28 -29.91 -3.76
CA SER A 196 0.08 -30.87 -2.66
C SER A 196 -1.31 -31.47 -2.63
N TRP A 197 -2.33 -30.67 -2.95
CA TRP A 197 -3.72 -31.13 -3.04
C TRP A 197 -3.91 -32.13 -4.19
N ALA A 198 -3.35 -31.84 -5.37
CA ALA A 198 -3.38 -32.72 -6.53
C ALA A 198 -2.69 -34.06 -6.23
N MET A 199 -1.58 -34.04 -5.50
CA MET A 199 -0.87 -35.25 -5.08
C MET A 199 -1.65 -36.04 -4.03
N ALA A 200 -2.32 -35.37 -3.10
CA ALA A 200 -3.12 -36.01 -2.06
C ALA A 200 -4.41 -36.65 -2.61
N LYS A 201 -5.12 -35.95 -3.52
CA LYS A 201 -6.43 -36.38 -4.02
C LYS A 201 -6.38 -37.10 -5.36
N LYS A 202 -5.30 -36.93 -6.13
CA LYS A 202 -5.10 -37.52 -7.48
C LYS A 202 -6.24 -37.29 -8.46
N SER A 203 -6.95 -36.15 -8.35
CA SER A 203 -8.07 -35.82 -9.22
C SER A 203 -7.62 -35.01 -10.44
N LEU A 204 -8.18 -35.33 -11.61
CA LEU A 204 -7.91 -34.61 -12.87
C LEU A 204 -8.18 -33.11 -12.73
N ALA A 205 -9.27 -32.73 -12.07
CA ALA A 205 -9.62 -31.33 -11.81
C ALA A 205 -8.52 -30.55 -11.09
N SER A 206 -7.80 -31.18 -10.14
CA SER A 206 -6.70 -30.52 -9.42
C SER A 206 -5.49 -30.28 -10.33
N TRP A 207 -5.20 -31.22 -11.23
CA TRP A 207 -4.13 -31.07 -12.23
C TRP A 207 -4.48 -30.02 -13.29
N CYS A 208 -5.73 -29.97 -13.75
CA CYS A 208 -6.20 -28.89 -14.62
C CYS A 208 -6.11 -27.52 -13.95
N LEU A 209 -6.46 -27.42 -12.67
CA LEU A 209 -6.32 -26.17 -11.91
C LEU A 209 -4.85 -25.77 -11.73
N LEU A 210 -3.94 -26.71 -11.48
CA LEU A 210 -2.50 -26.43 -11.45
C LEU A 210 -1.99 -25.92 -12.80
N ALA A 211 -2.38 -26.56 -13.91
CA ALA A 211 -2.03 -26.11 -15.25
C ALA A 211 -2.55 -24.69 -15.53
N LEU A 212 -3.79 -24.41 -15.13
CA LEU A 212 -4.38 -23.06 -15.24
C LEU A 212 -3.65 -22.04 -14.36
N THR A 213 -3.18 -22.44 -13.17
CA THR A 213 -2.37 -21.60 -12.27
C THR A 213 -1.04 -21.22 -12.91
N TRP A 214 -0.33 -22.17 -13.52
CA TRP A 214 0.93 -21.91 -14.23
C TRP A 214 0.74 -21.12 -15.51
N PHE A 215 -0.33 -21.38 -16.25
CA PHE A 215 -0.74 -20.55 -17.39
C PHE A 215 -0.90 -19.08 -16.96
N ASN A 216 -1.66 -18.85 -15.88
CA ASN A 216 -1.87 -17.50 -15.37
C ASN A 216 -0.54 -16.86 -14.91
N THR A 217 0.29 -17.63 -14.19
CA THR A 217 1.62 -17.17 -13.77
C THR A 217 2.44 -16.67 -14.96
N ALA A 218 2.49 -17.43 -16.06
CA ALA A 218 3.21 -17.03 -17.26
C ALA A 218 2.67 -15.70 -17.84
N PHE A 219 1.36 -15.54 -17.96
CA PHE A 219 0.78 -14.34 -18.59
C PHE A 219 0.58 -13.12 -17.66
N THR A 220 0.96 -13.23 -16.38
CA THR A 220 1.14 -12.04 -15.53
C THR A 220 2.30 -11.16 -16.01
N GLU A 221 3.26 -11.75 -16.72
CA GLU A 221 4.54 -11.12 -17.10
C GLU A 221 5.30 -10.53 -15.90
N THR A 222 5.06 -11.10 -14.71
CA THR A 222 5.72 -10.69 -13.47
C THR A 222 6.94 -11.58 -13.25
N LYS A 223 8.12 -11.06 -13.58
CA LYS A 223 9.39 -11.79 -13.46
C LYS A 223 9.63 -12.37 -12.06
N GLY A 224 9.33 -11.59 -11.01
CA GLY A 224 9.44 -12.04 -9.62
C GLY A 224 8.57 -13.26 -9.32
N ALA A 225 7.35 -13.31 -9.86
CA ALA A 225 6.44 -14.43 -9.69
C ALA A 225 6.91 -15.68 -10.45
N TRP A 226 7.45 -15.53 -11.66
CA TRP A 226 8.02 -16.66 -12.42
C TRP A 226 9.18 -17.30 -11.66
N LEU A 227 10.10 -16.48 -11.14
CA LEU A 227 11.21 -16.95 -10.32
C LEU A 227 10.72 -17.57 -9.01
N GLY A 228 9.80 -16.89 -8.32
CA GLY A 228 9.21 -17.35 -7.06
C GLY A 228 8.55 -18.72 -7.20
N VAL A 229 7.72 -18.93 -8.23
CA VAL A 229 7.09 -20.22 -8.54
C VAL A 229 8.15 -21.29 -8.84
N GLY A 230 9.16 -20.99 -9.65
CA GLY A 230 10.24 -21.93 -9.97
C GLY A 230 11.04 -22.37 -8.74
N VAL A 231 11.44 -21.42 -7.90
CA VAL A 231 12.17 -21.68 -6.65
C VAL A 231 11.31 -22.47 -5.68
N ILE A 232 10.06 -22.07 -5.44
CA ILE A 232 9.22 -22.73 -4.44
C ILE A 232 8.75 -24.11 -4.89
N ALA A 233 8.50 -24.31 -6.19
CA ALA A 233 8.24 -25.63 -6.74
C ALA A 233 9.45 -26.55 -6.54
N SER A 234 10.66 -26.05 -6.75
CA SER A 234 11.90 -26.81 -6.51
C SER A 234 12.06 -27.21 -5.04
N VAL A 235 11.90 -26.24 -4.12
CA VAL A 235 11.91 -26.50 -2.67
C VAL A 235 10.85 -27.54 -2.30
N TRP A 236 9.64 -27.41 -2.84
CA TRP A 236 8.56 -28.35 -2.63
C TRP A 236 8.94 -29.77 -3.11
N VAL A 237 9.51 -29.93 -4.31
CA VAL A 237 9.90 -31.26 -4.84
C VAL A 237 11.01 -31.88 -3.99
N ILE A 238 11.98 -31.08 -3.55
CA ILE A 238 13.05 -31.54 -2.65
C ILE A 238 12.46 -32.04 -1.33
N LEU A 239 11.64 -31.22 -0.66
CA LEU A 239 11.02 -31.59 0.60
C LEU A 239 10.07 -32.79 0.45
N TYR A 240 9.29 -32.84 -0.64
CA TYR A 240 8.44 -33.97 -0.99
C TYR A 240 9.26 -35.26 -1.10
N SER A 241 10.40 -35.21 -1.80
CA SER A 241 11.29 -36.37 -2.00
C SER A 241 12.00 -36.81 -0.72
N LEU A 242 12.36 -35.85 0.14
CA LEU A 242 13.04 -36.12 1.41
C LEU A 242 12.09 -36.55 2.53
N CYS A 243 10.80 -36.22 2.45
CA CYS A 243 9.89 -36.39 3.58
C CYS A 243 8.74 -37.35 3.31
N ILE A 244 8.40 -37.64 2.05
CA ILE A 244 7.30 -38.56 1.73
C ILE A 244 7.90 -39.89 1.26
N PRO A 245 7.60 -41.02 1.95
CA PRO A 245 8.20 -42.31 1.64
C PRO A 245 7.67 -42.83 0.30
N ILE A 246 8.59 -43.34 -0.52
CA ILE A 246 8.34 -43.83 -1.88
C ILE A 246 9.33 -44.92 -2.27
N PRO A 247 9.00 -45.77 -3.26
CA PRO A 247 9.93 -46.74 -3.82
C PRO A 247 11.21 -46.07 -4.36
N PHE A 248 12.36 -46.75 -4.25
CA PHE A 248 13.67 -46.20 -4.62
C PHE A 248 13.75 -45.72 -6.08
N VAL A 249 13.10 -46.43 -7.02
CA VAL A 249 13.03 -46.03 -8.44
C VAL A 249 12.28 -44.70 -8.60
N GLU A 250 11.19 -44.53 -7.85
CA GLU A 250 10.40 -43.30 -7.85
C GLU A 250 11.16 -42.16 -7.16
N TYR A 251 11.99 -42.47 -6.16
CA TYR A 251 12.92 -41.53 -5.54
C TYR A 251 13.98 -41.01 -6.52
N LEU A 252 14.58 -41.90 -7.33
CA LEU A 252 15.56 -41.49 -8.33
C LEU A 252 14.92 -40.61 -9.42
N LYS A 253 13.74 -40.99 -9.93
CA LYS A 253 12.96 -40.16 -10.87
C LYS A 253 12.68 -38.78 -10.28
N ARG A 254 12.28 -38.68 -9.01
CA ARG A 254 11.99 -37.39 -8.37
C ARG A 254 13.23 -36.56 -8.10
N LYS A 255 14.38 -37.16 -7.79
CA LYS A 255 15.67 -36.45 -7.72
C LYS A 255 16.03 -35.84 -9.08
N ILE A 256 15.83 -36.58 -10.17
CA ILE A 256 16.02 -36.06 -11.53
C ILE A 256 15.06 -34.89 -11.81
N TRP A 257 13.77 -35.03 -11.49
CA TRP A 257 12.80 -33.92 -11.59
C TRP A 257 13.17 -32.71 -10.72
N SER A 258 13.75 -32.92 -9.54
CA SER A 258 14.26 -31.84 -8.68
C SER A 258 15.40 -31.09 -9.35
N ILE A 259 16.36 -31.82 -9.94
CA ILE A 259 17.49 -31.23 -10.67
C ILE A 259 16.98 -30.47 -11.90
N LEU A 260 16.05 -31.06 -12.66
CA LEU A 260 15.45 -30.41 -13.84
C LEU A 260 14.67 -29.15 -13.47
N THR A 261 13.88 -29.15 -12.39
CA THR A 261 13.15 -27.96 -11.92
C THR A 261 14.08 -26.87 -11.40
N VAL A 262 15.10 -27.22 -10.62
CA VAL A 262 16.14 -26.27 -10.18
C VAL A 262 16.89 -25.69 -11.38
N THR A 263 17.24 -26.52 -12.35
CA THR A 263 17.94 -26.09 -13.57
C THR A 263 17.04 -25.19 -14.41
N ALA A 264 15.76 -25.51 -14.57
CA ALA A 264 14.79 -24.67 -15.26
C ALA A 264 14.59 -23.33 -14.53
N ALA A 265 14.49 -23.31 -13.20
CA ALA A 265 14.43 -22.09 -12.42
C ALA A 265 15.71 -21.25 -12.56
N ALA A 266 16.88 -21.88 -12.56
CA ALA A 266 18.17 -21.22 -12.77
C ALA A 266 18.31 -20.69 -14.21
N VAL A 267 17.81 -21.39 -15.22
CA VAL A 267 17.77 -20.94 -16.62
C VAL A 267 16.81 -19.78 -16.78
N ILE A 268 15.61 -19.84 -16.19
CA ILE A 268 14.67 -18.71 -16.17
C ILE A 268 15.31 -17.50 -15.50
N PHE A 269 15.99 -17.70 -14.36
CA PHE A 269 16.74 -16.65 -13.68
C PHE A 269 17.84 -16.07 -14.58
N LEU A 270 18.63 -16.92 -15.25
CA LEU A 270 19.69 -16.50 -16.16
C LEU A 270 19.13 -15.76 -17.39
N LEU A 271 17.99 -16.21 -17.93
CA LEU A 271 17.27 -15.55 -19.01
C LEU A 271 16.64 -14.21 -18.57
N MET A 272 16.40 -13.99 -17.28
CA MET A 272 16.01 -12.66 -16.78
C MET A 272 17.19 -11.69 -16.69
N LEU A 273 18.41 -12.21 -16.65
CA LEU A 273 19.65 -11.43 -16.62
C LEU A 273 20.15 -11.06 -18.02
N THR A 274 19.51 -11.54 -19.10
CA THR A 274 19.94 -11.20 -20.47
C THR A 274 19.69 -9.72 -20.79
N PRO A 275 20.65 -9.05 -21.46
CA PRO A 275 20.50 -7.66 -21.89
C PRO A 275 19.33 -7.52 -22.87
N GLY A 276 18.41 -6.58 -22.62
CA GLY A 276 17.23 -6.34 -23.47
C GLY A 276 15.89 -6.37 -22.74
N ILE A 277 15.86 -6.79 -21.47
CA ILE A 277 14.64 -6.82 -20.66
C ILE A 277 14.63 -5.63 -19.69
N ASN A 278 13.74 -4.65 -19.96
CA ASN A 278 13.57 -3.37 -19.25
C ASN A 278 14.21 -3.29 -17.85
N HIS A 279 15.35 -2.59 -17.78
CA HIS A 279 16.29 -2.62 -16.66
C HIS A 279 15.92 -1.70 -15.49
N LYS A 280 14.75 -1.03 -15.48
CA LYS A 280 14.41 -0.04 -14.44
C LYS A 280 14.16 -0.61 -13.04
N SER A 281 13.62 -1.84 -12.96
CA SER A 281 13.15 -2.43 -11.70
C SER A 281 14.28 -2.79 -10.71
N MET A 282 15.43 -3.26 -11.21
CA MET A 282 16.55 -3.70 -10.37
C MET A 282 17.33 -2.53 -9.77
N PRO A 283 17.77 -1.50 -10.53
CA PRO A 283 18.38 -0.30 -9.96
C PRO A 283 17.45 0.41 -8.98
N PHE A 284 16.14 0.48 -9.26
CA PHE A 284 15.17 1.02 -8.31
C PHE A 284 15.27 0.33 -6.94
N ARG A 285 15.20 -1.01 -6.91
CA ARG A 285 15.34 -1.80 -5.68
C ARG A 285 16.64 -1.54 -4.96
N VAL A 286 17.77 -1.62 -5.67
CA VAL A 286 19.10 -1.42 -5.07
C VAL A 286 19.21 -0.04 -4.41
N TYR A 287 18.78 1.03 -5.09
CA TYR A 287 18.84 2.37 -4.53
C TYR A 287 17.88 2.56 -3.37
N THR A 288 16.67 2.01 -3.46
CA THR A 288 15.73 2.00 -2.34
C THR A 288 16.32 1.28 -1.13
N TRP A 289 16.92 0.09 -1.31
CA TRP A 289 17.57 -0.64 -0.20
C TRP A 289 18.74 0.12 0.42
N LEU A 290 19.55 0.79 -0.39
CA LEU A 290 20.66 1.61 0.10
C LEU A 290 20.14 2.79 0.94
N SER A 291 19.06 3.44 0.52
CA SER A 291 18.39 4.49 1.29
C SER A 291 17.77 3.94 2.57
N THR A 292 17.11 2.77 2.52
CA THR A 292 16.56 2.12 3.71
C THR A 292 17.65 1.75 4.71
N TRP A 293 18.83 1.31 4.27
CA TRP A 293 19.95 1.05 5.17
C TRP A 293 20.49 2.34 5.82
N GLU A 294 20.48 3.47 5.11
CA GLU A 294 20.81 4.75 5.75
C GLU A 294 19.79 5.12 6.83
N MET A 295 18.50 4.89 6.57
CA MET A 295 17.42 5.08 7.57
C MET A 295 17.58 4.15 8.79
N ILE A 296 17.86 2.86 8.59
CA ILE A 296 18.03 1.89 9.70
C ILE A 296 19.21 2.29 10.59
N ARG A 297 20.29 2.86 10.05
CA ARG A 297 21.47 3.26 10.83
C ARG A 297 21.16 4.33 11.88
N GLU A 298 20.10 5.12 11.70
CA GLU A 298 19.68 6.13 12.69
C GLU A 298 18.95 5.51 13.89
N HIS A 299 18.20 4.43 13.67
CA HIS A 299 17.39 3.76 14.70
C HIS A 299 17.53 2.23 14.71
N PRO A 300 18.75 1.67 14.86
CA PRO A 300 19.02 0.25 14.57
C PRO A 300 18.40 -0.74 15.56
N VAL A 301 18.15 -0.33 16.81
CA VAL A 301 17.73 -1.26 17.88
C VAL A 301 16.23 -1.50 17.87
N LEU A 302 15.44 -0.43 17.84
CA LEU A 302 13.98 -0.48 17.97
C LEU A 302 13.24 -0.01 16.72
N GLY A 303 13.95 0.47 15.70
CA GLY A 303 13.36 0.99 14.47
C GLY A 303 12.62 2.32 14.69
N THR A 304 11.88 2.72 13.66
CA THR A 304 11.12 3.98 13.58
C THR A 304 9.62 3.81 13.84
N GLY A 305 9.17 2.57 14.07
CA GLY A 305 7.77 2.22 14.30
C GLY A 305 7.08 1.73 13.03
N ILE A 306 6.24 0.70 13.18
CA ILE A 306 5.49 0.08 12.08
C ILE A 306 4.70 1.11 11.26
N GLY A 307 4.82 1.07 9.94
CA GLY A 307 4.10 1.99 9.05
C GLY A 307 4.73 3.36 8.86
N SER A 308 6.00 3.52 9.24
CA SER A 308 6.70 4.81 9.14
C SER A 308 7.44 5.00 7.81
N PHE A 309 7.62 3.95 7.00
CA PHE A 309 8.50 3.97 5.82
C PHE A 309 8.17 5.10 4.85
N LYS A 310 6.94 5.12 4.33
CA LYS A 310 6.47 6.11 3.35
C LYS A 310 6.57 7.57 3.82
N ILE A 311 6.70 7.81 5.12
CA ILE A 311 6.78 9.16 5.71
C ILE A 311 8.23 9.64 5.78
N ILE A 312 9.13 8.71 6.09
CA ILE A 312 10.55 9.00 6.33
C ILE A 312 11.35 8.93 5.03
N TYR A 313 10.98 8.00 4.14
CA TYR A 313 11.77 7.67 2.95
C TYR A 313 12.07 8.87 2.04
N SER A 314 11.14 9.81 1.89
CA SER A 314 11.32 10.99 1.02
C SER A 314 12.55 11.82 1.41
N ALA A 315 12.98 11.79 2.69
CA ALA A 315 14.20 12.47 3.14
C ALA A 315 15.51 11.76 2.73
N TYR A 316 15.45 10.46 2.44
CA TYR A 316 16.60 9.61 2.08
C TYR A 316 16.58 9.20 0.60
N ARG A 317 15.60 9.69 -0.15
CA ARG A 317 15.39 9.31 -1.53
C ARG A 317 16.55 9.80 -2.38
N ARG A 318 17.19 8.86 -3.08
CA ARG A 318 18.35 9.18 -3.93
C ARG A 318 17.93 9.89 -5.22
N PRO A 319 18.76 10.82 -5.74
CA PRO A 319 18.50 11.50 -7.02
C PRO A 319 18.23 10.55 -8.19
N THR A 320 18.92 9.40 -8.22
CA THR A 320 18.76 8.36 -9.25
C THR A 320 17.34 7.84 -9.39
N ILE A 321 16.57 7.81 -8.30
CA ILE A 321 15.22 7.26 -8.28
C ILE A 321 14.28 8.15 -9.11
N PHE A 322 14.42 9.47 -9.03
CA PHE A 322 13.61 10.40 -9.83
C PHE A 322 13.84 10.18 -11.34
N HIS A 323 15.07 9.89 -11.76
CA HIS A 323 15.39 9.58 -13.15
C HIS A 323 14.85 8.21 -13.60
N ILE A 324 14.90 7.19 -12.73
CA ILE A 324 14.37 5.86 -13.04
C ILE A 324 12.85 5.92 -13.24
N GLU A 325 12.14 6.55 -12.31
CA GLU A 325 10.68 6.68 -12.34
C GLU A 325 10.20 7.70 -13.38
N GLY A 326 10.99 8.73 -13.66
CA GLY A 326 10.60 9.85 -14.50
C GLY A 326 9.48 10.71 -13.88
N LYS A 327 9.33 10.67 -12.56
CA LYS A 327 8.28 11.36 -11.81
C LYS A 327 8.85 11.95 -10.51
N HIS A 328 8.36 13.14 -10.18
CA HIS A 328 8.77 13.91 -8.99
C HIS A 328 7.66 14.00 -7.93
N ASN A 329 6.46 13.50 -8.26
CA ASN A 329 5.25 13.57 -7.44
C ASN A 329 4.77 12.20 -6.94
N THR A 330 5.56 11.15 -7.12
CA THR A 330 5.31 9.80 -6.62
C THR A 330 6.07 9.58 -5.32
N GLU A 331 5.42 8.97 -4.32
CA GLU A 331 6.11 8.41 -3.16
C GLU A 331 6.52 6.98 -3.45
N THR A 332 7.65 6.58 -2.87
CA THR A 332 7.99 5.17 -2.72
C THR A 332 7.43 4.73 -1.37
N ASP A 333 6.39 3.91 -1.39
CA ASP A 333 5.64 3.54 -0.17
C ASP A 333 6.35 2.50 0.69
N HIS A 334 7.27 1.72 0.10
CA HIS A 334 7.91 0.56 0.73
C HIS A 334 9.33 0.32 0.24
N ALA A 335 10.11 -0.45 1.00
CA ALA A 335 11.52 -0.75 0.73
C ALA A 335 11.74 -1.73 -0.43
N GLU A 336 10.69 -2.34 -0.99
CA GLU A 336 10.79 -3.42 -1.99
C GLU A 336 11.59 -4.65 -1.49
N ASN A 337 11.72 -4.80 -0.17
CA ASN A 337 12.24 -5.97 0.52
C ASN A 337 11.67 -6.00 1.94
N GLU A 338 10.80 -6.97 2.20
CA GLU A 338 10.08 -7.06 3.48
C GLU A 338 11.03 -7.22 4.66
N HIS A 339 12.11 -8.01 4.50
CA HIS A 339 13.03 -8.33 5.59
C HIS A 339 13.78 -7.08 6.06
N ILE A 340 14.21 -6.23 5.11
CA ILE A 340 14.84 -4.96 5.41
C ILE A 340 13.83 -3.99 6.03
N GLU A 341 12.59 -3.96 5.54
CA GLU A 341 11.57 -3.07 6.10
C GLU A 341 11.13 -3.47 7.52
N VAL A 342 11.13 -4.77 7.86
CA VAL A 342 10.93 -5.22 9.26
C VAL A 342 12.04 -4.70 10.17
N ILE A 343 13.31 -4.71 9.71
CA ILE A 343 14.43 -4.14 10.47
C ILE A 343 14.27 -2.61 10.59
N PHE A 344 13.81 -1.94 9.54
CA PHE A 344 13.52 -0.51 9.60
C PHE A 344 12.40 -0.17 10.59
N ASP A 345 11.28 -0.88 10.54
CA ASP A 345 10.11 -0.60 11.38
C ASP A 345 10.37 -0.92 12.86
N GLU A 346 11.11 -1.98 13.18
CA GLU A 346 11.20 -2.52 14.55
C GLU A 346 12.63 -2.80 15.04
N GLY A 347 13.64 -2.45 14.24
CA GLY A 347 15.04 -2.69 14.55
C GLY A 347 15.39 -4.17 14.64
N VAL A 348 16.60 -4.44 15.13
CA VAL A 348 17.10 -5.81 15.30
C VAL A 348 16.28 -6.62 16.31
N VAL A 349 15.59 -5.97 17.25
CA VAL A 349 14.74 -6.65 18.25
C VAL A 349 13.49 -7.23 17.60
N GLY A 350 12.72 -6.43 16.86
CA GLY A 350 11.54 -6.93 16.15
C GLY A 350 11.90 -7.91 15.04
N PHE A 351 13.01 -7.67 14.34
CA PHE A 351 13.54 -8.64 13.37
C PHE A 351 13.90 -9.98 14.02
N GLY A 352 14.47 -9.98 15.22
CA GLY A 352 14.73 -11.20 15.99
C GLY A 352 13.45 -12.00 16.29
N ILE A 353 12.35 -11.32 16.66
CA ILE A 353 11.04 -11.94 16.88
C ILE A 353 10.47 -12.52 15.57
N TYR A 354 10.63 -11.78 14.47
CA TYR A 354 10.20 -12.23 13.14
C TYR A 354 10.95 -13.49 12.69
N ILE A 355 12.28 -13.53 12.85
CA ILE A 355 13.10 -14.72 12.56
C ILE A 355 12.75 -15.89 13.50
N TRP A 356 12.43 -15.61 14.76
CA TRP A 356 11.98 -16.62 15.71
C TRP A 356 10.70 -17.33 15.24
N LEU A 357 9.72 -16.60 14.71
CA LEU A 357 8.53 -17.19 14.09
C LEU A 357 8.91 -18.12 12.93
N ILE A 358 9.73 -17.64 12.00
CA ILE A 358 10.18 -18.39 10.81
C ILE A 358 10.84 -19.70 11.22
N PHE A 359 11.75 -19.62 12.19
CA PHE A 359 12.48 -20.77 12.70
C PHE A 359 11.56 -21.80 13.36
N VAL A 360 10.69 -21.37 14.30
CA VAL A 360 9.81 -22.29 15.03
C VAL A 360 8.87 -23.04 14.10
N VAL A 361 8.18 -22.33 13.20
CA VAL A 361 7.22 -22.95 12.27
C VAL A 361 7.92 -23.90 11.31
N SER A 362 9.10 -23.52 10.79
CA SER A 362 9.88 -24.36 9.88
C SER A 362 10.42 -25.61 10.56
N TYR A 363 10.95 -25.47 11.78
CA TYR A 363 11.45 -26.59 12.58
C TYR A 363 10.33 -27.59 12.91
N LEU A 364 9.16 -27.10 13.35
CA LEU A 364 8.01 -27.95 13.64
C LEU A 364 7.52 -28.68 12.40
N SER A 365 7.40 -27.98 11.27
CA SER A 365 6.94 -28.56 10.01
C SER A 365 7.87 -29.67 9.53
N TYR A 366 9.17 -29.39 9.47
CA TYR A 366 10.19 -30.39 9.11
C TYR A 366 10.18 -31.60 10.06
N SER A 367 10.12 -31.36 11.37
CA SER A 367 10.11 -32.41 12.40
C SER A 367 8.86 -33.29 12.30
N ALA A 368 7.70 -32.72 11.99
CA ALA A 368 6.48 -33.50 11.77
C ALA A 368 6.55 -34.36 10.51
N LEU A 369 7.02 -33.79 9.40
CA LEU A 369 7.22 -34.49 8.15
C LEU A 369 8.19 -35.69 8.31
N LYS A 370 9.33 -35.50 8.99
CA LYS A 370 10.28 -36.59 9.28
C LYS A 370 9.66 -37.70 10.13
N ARG A 371 8.87 -37.34 11.16
CA ARG A 371 8.16 -38.32 12.01
C ARG A 371 7.12 -39.11 11.24
N TRP A 372 6.35 -38.47 10.36
CA TRP A 372 5.33 -39.13 9.55
C TRP A 372 5.91 -39.98 8.43
N ARG A 373 7.10 -39.63 7.92
CA ARG A 373 7.85 -40.46 6.96
C ARG A 373 8.12 -41.87 7.48
N ALA A 374 8.37 -42.01 8.78
CA ALA A 374 8.70 -43.29 9.40
C ALA A 374 7.49 -44.24 9.55
N ARG A 375 6.28 -43.83 9.13
CA ARG A 375 5.07 -44.65 9.20
C ARG A 375 4.90 -45.48 7.93
N ASP A 376 4.28 -46.66 8.05
CA ASP A 376 4.04 -47.58 6.94
C ASP A 376 3.14 -46.99 5.84
N LYS A 377 2.20 -46.11 6.21
CA LYS A 377 1.32 -45.41 5.28
C LYS A 377 1.55 -43.91 5.36
N VAL A 378 1.63 -43.27 4.19
CA VAL A 378 1.76 -41.82 4.09
C VAL A 378 0.51 -41.17 4.66
N ASP A 379 0.70 -40.38 5.71
CA ASP A 379 -0.37 -39.60 6.31
C ASP A 379 -0.79 -38.45 5.36
N VAL A 380 -2.10 -38.31 5.09
CA VAL A 380 -2.60 -37.23 4.22
C VAL A 380 -2.23 -35.85 4.75
N ARG A 381 -2.08 -35.71 6.09
CA ARG A 381 -1.63 -34.48 6.75
C ARG A 381 -0.25 -34.03 6.27
N ALA A 382 0.62 -34.96 5.86
CA ALA A 382 1.94 -34.64 5.34
C ALA A 382 1.87 -33.82 4.05
N TYR A 383 0.92 -34.14 3.16
CA TYR A 383 0.70 -33.35 1.94
C TYR A 383 0.20 -31.94 2.27
N TYR A 384 -0.80 -31.82 3.15
CA TYR A 384 -1.34 -30.51 3.53
C TYR A 384 -0.32 -29.63 4.24
N LEU A 385 0.46 -30.21 5.16
CA LEU A 385 1.55 -29.52 5.83
C LEU A 385 2.59 -29.02 4.82
N LEU A 386 3.00 -29.88 3.90
CA LEU A 386 3.98 -29.53 2.87
C LEU A 386 3.49 -28.38 1.98
N GLY A 387 2.24 -28.42 1.53
CA GLY A 387 1.67 -27.37 0.67
C GLY A 387 1.54 -26.03 1.37
N VAL A 388 1.00 -26.02 2.58
CA VAL A 388 0.82 -24.80 3.38
C VAL A 388 2.15 -24.21 3.81
N TRP A 389 3.10 -25.04 4.26
CA TRP A 389 4.41 -24.59 4.69
C TRP A 389 5.23 -24.03 3.52
N CYS A 390 5.28 -24.75 2.39
CA CYS A 390 5.93 -24.22 1.18
C CYS A 390 5.21 -22.98 0.64
N GLY A 391 3.88 -22.88 0.71
CA GLY A 391 3.17 -21.67 0.31
C GLY A 391 3.62 -20.44 1.09
N TRP A 392 3.78 -20.58 2.41
CA TRP A 392 4.31 -19.54 3.26
C TRP A 392 5.79 -19.24 3.01
N MET A 393 6.64 -20.26 2.83
CA MET A 393 8.04 -20.07 2.44
C MET A 393 8.17 -19.35 1.10
N GLY A 394 7.25 -19.62 0.15
CA GLY A 394 7.16 -18.93 -1.12
C GLY A 394 6.98 -17.42 -0.94
N THR A 395 6.08 -16.98 -0.06
CA THR A 395 5.93 -15.56 0.31
C THR A 395 7.22 -14.99 0.87
N LEU A 396 7.88 -15.68 1.81
CA LEU A 396 9.12 -15.21 2.44
C LEU A 396 10.27 -15.05 1.42
N ILE A 397 10.35 -15.95 0.44
CA ILE A 397 11.34 -15.91 -0.63
C ILE A 397 11.03 -14.77 -1.60
N HIS A 398 9.78 -14.66 -2.07
CA HIS A 398 9.33 -13.59 -2.97
C HIS A 398 9.58 -12.19 -2.37
N ASN A 399 9.37 -12.06 -1.06
CA ASN A 399 9.61 -10.85 -0.28
C ASN A 399 11.07 -10.37 -0.17
N ASN A 400 12.04 -11.07 -0.77
CA ASN A 400 13.38 -10.51 -0.95
C ASN A 400 13.40 -9.41 -2.04
N PHE A 401 12.38 -9.36 -2.89
CA PHE A 401 12.29 -8.43 -4.03
C PHE A 401 10.95 -7.69 -4.11
N ASP A 402 10.12 -7.83 -3.07
CA ASP A 402 8.76 -7.32 -2.95
C ASP A 402 8.41 -7.18 -1.45
N VAL A 403 7.27 -6.54 -1.13
CA VAL A 403 6.75 -6.32 0.23
C VAL A 403 5.33 -6.86 0.35
N SER A 404 5.13 -8.07 -0.15
CA SER A 404 3.79 -8.60 -0.38
C SER A 404 3.02 -8.87 0.92
N ILE A 405 3.70 -8.94 2.06
CA ILE A 405 3.06 -9.07 3.38
C ILE A 405 2.33 -7.79 3.81
N ARG A 406 2.68 -6.63 3.24
CA ARG A 406 2.06 -5.34 3.58
C ARG A 406 0.75 -5.11 2.83
N PHE A 407 0.59 -5.72 1.66
CA PHE A 407 -0.62 -5.65 0.86
C PHE A 407 -1.62 -6.72 1.27
N VAL A 408 -2.88 -6.32 1.50
CA VAL A 408 -3.94 -7.25 1.95
C VAL A 408 -4.18 -8.42 1.00
N SER A 409 -3.98 -8.21 -0.30
CA SER A 409 -4.16 -9.21 -1.34
C SER A 409 -3.33 -10.49 -1.11
N SER A 410 -2.18 -10.40 -0.44
CA SER A 410 -1.33 -11.55 -0.13
C SER A 410 -0.85 -11.60 1.32
N GLY A 411 -0.70 -10.47 1.99
CA GLY A 411 -0.29 -10.40 3.39
C GLY A 411 -1.23 -11.10 4.36
N ILE A 412 -2.52 -11.22 4.04
CA ILE A 412 -3.48 -11.93 4.89
C ILE A 412 -3.09 -13.40 5.15
N PHE A 413 -2.36 -14.03 4.23
CA PHE A 413 -1.87 -15.40 4.38
C PHE A 413 -0.79 -15.56 5.47
N THR A 414 -0.15 -14.47 5.90
CA THR A 414 0.92 -14.45 6.92
C THR A 414 0.42 -14.85 8.30
N GLY A 415 -0.86 -14.64 8.61
CA GLY A 415 -1.47 -15.18 9.81
C GLY A 415 -1.90 -16.64 9.65
N LEU A 416 -2.51 -16.96 8.50
CA LEU A 416 -3.17 -18.23 8.26
C LEU A 416 -2.20 -19.39 8.02
N LEU A 417 -1.29 -19.25 7.06
CA LEU A 417 -0.45 -20.36 6.61
C LEU A 417 0.54 -20.85 7.68
N PRO A 418 1.31 -19.99 8.37
CA PRO A 418 2.20 -20.47 9.43
C PRO A 418 1.42 -21.09 10.61
N ALA A 419 0.25 -20.56 10.95
CA ALA A 419 -0.61 -21.14 12.00
C ALA A 419 -1.20 -22.49 11.60
N LEU A 420 -1.65 -22.65 10.34
CA LEU A 420 -2.08 -23.93 9.80
C LEU A 420 -0.93 -24.94 9.76
N ALA A 421 0.26 -24.54 9.32
CA ALA A 421 1.44 -25.39 9.28
C ALA A 421 1.84 -25.87 10.68
N ALA A 422 1.98 -24.96 11.64
CA ALA A 422 2.28 -25.31 13.03
C ALA A 422 1.18 -26.18 13.66
N GLY A 423 -0.10 -25.84 13.43
CA GLY A 423 -1.25 -26.62 13.91
C GLY A 423 -1.29 -28.05 13.35
N LEU A 424 -1.02 -28.21 12.05
CA LEU A 424 -0.90 -29.52 11.40
C LEU A 424 0.29 -30.32 11.95
N ALA A 425 1.46 -29.70 12.07
CA ALA A 425 2.68 -30.34 12.56
C ALA A 425 2.51 -30.94 13.98
N LEU A 426 1.60 -30.38 14.77
CA LEU A 426 1.31 -30.78 16.15
C LEU A 426 0.08 -31.67 16.28
N SER A 427 -0.65 -31.93 15.19
CA SER A 427 -1.94 -32.61 15.21
C SER A 427 -1.97 -33.95 15.97
N ASP A 428 -0.89 -34.74 15.94
CA ASP A 428 -0.80 -36.00 16.70
C ASP A 428 -0.92 -35.81 18.23
N ARG A 429 -0.55 -34.63 18.73
CA ARG A 429 -0.56 -34.29 20.15
C ARG A 429 -1.79 -33.46 20.51
N THR A 430 -2.15 -32.50 19.65
CA THR A 430 -3.13 -31.45 19.95
C THR A 430 -4.55 -31.75 19.47
N TRP A 431 -4.74 -32.64 18.49
CA TRP A 431 -6.07 -32.98 17.96
C TRP A 431 -6.73 -34.16 18.70
N LYS A 432 -6.03 -34.75 19.67
CA LYS A 432 -6.66 -35.69 20.61
C LYS A 432 -7.74 -34.93 21.40
N PRO A 433 -8.91 -35.53 21.66
CA PRO A 433 -9.90 -34.89 22.51
C PRO A 433 -9.25 -34.61 23.86
N ILE A 434 -9.21 -33.34 24.27
CA ILE A 434 -8.93 -32.98 25.65
C ILE A 434 -9.93 -33.79 26.46
N ALA A 435 -9.45 -34.74 27.28
CA ALA A 435 -10.28 -35.47 28.21
C ALA A 435 -11.17 -34.45 28.88
N ALA A 436 -12.49 -34.61 28.76
CA ALA A 436 -13.44 -33.65 29.28
C ALA A 436 -13.07 -33.41 30.73
N ALA A 437 -12.44 -32.26 31.02
CA ALA A 437 -12.20 -31.85 32.39
C ALA A 437 -13.57 -31.93 33.05
N ALA A 438 -13.65 -32.73 34.11
CA ALA A 438 -14.89 -32.95 34.85
C ALA A 438 -15.57 -31.59 35.00
N PRO A 439 -16.87 -31.46 34.66
CA PRO A 439 -17.56 -30.21 34.85
C PRO A 439 -17.26 -29.76 36.27
N ALA A 440 -16.58 -28.62 36.43
CA ALA A 440 -16.38 -28.03 37.74
C ALA A 440 -17.76 -28.01 38.38
N ALA A 441 -17.89 -28.73 39.50
CA ALA A 441 -19.17 -29.05 40.11
C ALA A 441 -20.04 -27.81 40.06
N ALA A 442 -21.08 -27.86 39.23
CA ALA A 442 -22.03 -26.78 39.12
C ALA A 442 -22.72 -26.75 40.49
N ALA A 443 -22.24 -25.88 41.38
CA ALA A 443 -22.97 -25.55 42.58
C ALA A 443 -24.36 -25.14 42.11
N HIS A 444 -25.36 -25.98 42.40
CA HIS A 444 -26.77 -25.65 42.22
C HIS A 444 -27.10 -24.54 43.20
N PHE A 445 -26.65 -23.32 42.89
CA PHE A 445 -27.28 -22.13 43.40
C PHE A 445 -28.62 -22.02 42.70
N GLN A 446 -29.71 -22.02 43.47
CA GLN A 446 -31.00 -21.52 42.99
C GLN A 446 -30.76 -20.15 42.36
N GLU A 447 -30.79 -20.09 41.03
CA GLU A 447 -30.52 -18.88 40.26
C GLU A 447 -31.71 -17.94 40.44
N ASN A 448 -31.57 -16.95 41.34
CA ASN A 448 -32.55 -15.88 41.52
C ASN A 448 -32.89 -15.22 40.17
N SER A 449 -34.18 -15.24 39.81
CA SER A 449 -34.71 -14.75 38.53
C SER A 449 -34.28 -13.31 38.19
N TRP A 450 -34.04 -12.49 39.22
CA TRP A 450 -33.71 -11.07 39.11
C TRP A 450 -32.30 -10.84 38.54
N ARG A 451 -31.38 -11.82 38.73
CA ARG A 451 -30.02 -11.78 38.16
C ARG A 451 -29.99 -12.01 36.65
N LYS A 452 -31.10 -12.44 36.03
CA LYS A 452 -31.21 -12.60 34.56
C LYS A 452 -31.63 -11.31 33.85
N ILE A 453 -32.23 -10.36 34.56
CA ILE A 453 -32.70 -9.09 33.99
C ILE A 453 -31.54 -8.33 33.32
N PRO A 454 -30.37 -8.12 33.97
CA PRO A 454 -29.24 -7.45 33.33
C PRO A 454 -28.73 -8.16 32.08
N LEU A 455 -28.78 -9.50 32.07
CA LEU A 455 -28.36 -10.30 30.92
C LEU A 455 -29.28 -10.10 29.72
N TYR A 456 -30.60 -10.15 29.92
CA TYR A 456 -31.56 -9.90 28.84
C TYR A 456 -31.49 -8.46 28.32
N ILE A 457 -31.31 -7.50 29.22
CA ILE A 457 -31.08 -6.09 28.85
C ILE A 457 -29.84 -5.96 27.95
N LEU A 458 -28.71 -6.53 28.35
CA LEU A 458 -27.48 -6.48 27.54
C LEU A 458 -27.61 -7.22 26.20
N LYS A 459 -28.34 -8.34 26.15
CA LYS A 459 -28.64 -9.03 24.89
C LYS A 459 -29.49 -8.17 23.96
N PHE A 460 -30.52 -7.53 24.49
CA PHE A 460 -31.37 -6.60 23.74
C PHE A 460 -30.53 -5.45 23.18
N PHE A 461 -29.70 -4.80 24.02
CA PHE A 461 -28.78 -3.76 23.56
C PHE A 461 -27.80 -4.26 22.50
N GLY A 462 -27.29 -5.49 22.62
CA GLY A 462 -26.44 -6.11 21.60
C GLY A 462 -27.16 -6.25 20.25
N VAL A 463 -28.41 -6.74 20.24
CA VAL A 463 -29.22 -6.85 19.02
C VAL A 463 -29.54 -5.48 18.43
N VAL A 464 -29.93 -4.51 19.25
CA VAL A 464 -30.19 -3.13 18.81
C VAL A 464 -28.93 -2.50 18.22
N SER A 465 -27.77 -2.72 18.83
CA SER A 465 -26.48 -2.23 18.34
C SER A 465 -26.15 -2.78 16.95
N LEU A 466 -26.39 -4.08 16.71
CA LEU A 466 -26.25 -4.70 15.39
C LEU A 466 -27.24 -4.14 14.38
N ALA A 467 -28.50 -3.93 14.77
CA ALA A 467 -29.52 -3.36 13.91
C ALA A 467 -29.19 -1.93 13.49
N VAL A 468 -28.70 -1.10 14.42
CA VAL A 468 -28.26 0.28 14.15
C VAL A 468 -27.05 0.30 13.21
N LEU A 469 -26.03 -0.54 13.48
CA LEU A 469 -24.87 -0.66 12.59
C LEU A 469 -25.32 -1.08 11.18
N SER A 470 -26.15 -2.11 11.09
CA SER A 470 -26.66 -2.64 9.82
C SER A 470 -27.43 -1.55 9.08
N TYR A 471 -28.41 -0.92 9.70
CA TYR A 471 -29.20 0.16 9.08
C TYR A 471 -28.31 1.26 8.49
N LYS A 472 -27.30 1.73 9.24
CA LYS A 472 -26.36 2.75 8.75
C LYS A 472 -25.54 2.26 7.57
N VAL A 473 -24.90 1.09 7.68
CA VAL A 473 -24.02 0.58 6.61
C VAL A 473 -24.83 0.25 5.35
N PHE A 474 -26.01 -0.34 5.48
CA PHE A 474 -26.91 -0.61 4.35
C PHE A 474 -27.38 0.67 3.65
N GLY A 475 -27.80 1.69 4.41
CA GLY A 475 -28.20 2.98 3.84
C GLY A 475 -27.05 3.67 3.11
N GLU A 476 -25.87 3.73 3.72
CA GLU A 476 -24.68 4.34 3.12
C GLU A 476 -24.17 3.55 1.91
N PHE A 477 -24.26 2.21 1.93
CA PHE A 477 -23.92 1.39 0.78
C PHE A 477 -24.88 1.64 -0.38
N PHE A 478 -26.17 1.81 -0.11
CA PHE A 478 -27.16 2.19 -1.12
C PHE A 478 -26.83 3.51 -1.80
N GLU A 479 -26.49 4.55 -1.03
CA GLU A 479 -26.06 5.85 -1.57
C GLU A 479 -24.84 5.72 -2.50
N ILE A 480 -23.87 4.87 -2.14
CA ILE A 480 -22.67 4.62 -2.96
C ILE A 480 -23.03 3.93 -4.27
N GLN A 481 -23.88 2.89 -4.23
CA GLN A 481 -24.24 2.11 -5.41
C GLN A 481 -25.18 2.86 -6.36
N GLN A 482 -26.02 3.78 -5.87
CA GLN A 482 -26.98 4.51 -6.70
C GLN A 482 -26.32 5.28 -7.87
N LYS A 483 -25.12 5.83 -7.65
CA LYS A 483 -24.36 6.50 -8.72
C LYS A 483 -23.86 5.54 -9.80
N MET A 484 -23.61 4.28 -9.45
CA MET A 484 -23.15 3.25 -10.38
C MET A 484 -24.30 2.65 -11.17
N LEU A 485 -25.50 2.56 -10.57
CA LEU A 485 -26.75 2.20 -11.25
C LEU A 485 -27.11 3.18 -12.38
N ALA A 486 -26.69 4.44 -12.28
CA ALA A 486 -26.87 5.43 -13.33
C ALA A 486 -25.92 5.25 -14.53
N SER A 487 -24.94 4.33 -14.45
CA SER A 487 -24.02 4.01 -15.54
C SER A 487 -24.71 3.13 -16.59
N ASN A 488 -24.53 3.46 -17.87
CA ASN A 488 -25.01 2.64 -18.99
C ASN A 488 -24.06 1.48 -19.33
N HIS A 489 -22.91 1.36 -18.66
CA HIS A 489 -21.94 0.30 -18.94
C HIS A 489 -22.41 -1.05 -18.33
N PRO A 490 -22.49 -2.14 -19.10
CA PRO A 490 -23.04 -3.41 -18.60
C PRO A 490 -22.22 -4.01 -17.45
N GLY A 491 -20.89 -3.83 -17.48
CA GLY A 491 -20.02 -4.24 -16.36
C GLY A 491 -20.31 -3.50 -15.06
N ASP A 492 -20.73 -2.24 -15.12
CA ASP A 492 -21.09 -1.48 -13.92
C ASP A 492 -22.39 -2.02 -13.32
N GLN A 493 -23.39 -2.30 -14.16
CA GLN A 493 -24.66 -2.87 -13.73
C GLN A 493 -24.49 -4.26 -13.10
N LEU A 494 -23.70 -5.13 -13.73
CA LEU A 494 -23.38 -6.44 -13.16
C LEU A 494 -22.63 -6.30 -11.83
N MET A 495 -21.66 -5.37 -11.75
CA MET A 495 -20.92 -5.13 -10.50
C MET A 495 -21.83 -4.67 -9.37
N VAL A 496 -22.81 -3.81 -9.61
CA VAL A 496 -23.77 -3.42 -8.58
C VAL A 496 -24.57 -4.62 -8.07
N LEU A 497 -25.07 -5.46 -8.99
CA LEU A 497 -25.81 -6.66 -8.62
C LEU A 497 -24.96 -7.61 -7.78
N LEU A 498 -23.75 -7.92 -8.25
CA LEU A 498 -22.80 -8.78 -7.54
C LEU A 498 -22.44 -8.20 -6.17
N ALA A 499 -22.19 -6.89 -6.09
CA ALA A 499 -21.86 -6.22 -4.85
C ALA A 499 -23.00 -6.29 -3.84
N TRP A 500 -24.26 -6.09 -4.26
CA TRP A 500 -25.43 -6.23 -3.39
C TRP A 500 -25.66 -7.67 -2.93
N CYS A 501 -25.64 -8.64 -3.84
CA CYS A 501 -25.81 -10.05 -3.50
C CYS A 501 -24.76 -10.48 -2.46
N PHE A 502 -23.51 -10.11 -2.71
CA PHE A 502 -22.41 -10.42 -1.84
C PHE A 502 -22.50 -9.70 -0.48
N PHE A 503 -22.78 -8.40 -0.49
CA PHE A 503 -22.91 -7.58 0.71
C PHE A 503 -24.04 -8.07 1.62
N VAL A 504 -25.23 -8.32 1.06
CA VAL A 504 -26.39 -8.86 1.80
C VAL A 504 -26.07 -10.23 2.40
N ALA A 505 -25.44 -11.12 1.62
CA ALA A 505 -25.08 -12.44 2.10
C ALA A 505 -24.09 -12.40 3.27
N LEU A 506 -22.99 -11.63 3.14
CA LEU A 506 -21.99 -11.51 4.20
C LEU A 506 -22.54 -10.85 5.47
N MET A 507 -23.26 -9.73 5.32
CA MET A 507 -23.87 -9.04 6.46
C MET A 507 -24.93 -9.92 7.13
N GLY A 508 -25.80 -10.57 6.35
CA GLY A 508 -26.82 -11.47 6.86
C GLY A 508 -26.23 -12.64 7.66
N LEU A 509 -25.20 -13.30 7.13
CA LEU A 509 -24.47 -14.37 7.83
C LEU A 509 -23.82 -13.87 9.13
N GLY A 510 -23.21 -12.68 9.11
CA GLY A 510 -22.62 -12.05 10.29
C GLY A 510 -23.65 -11.74 11.37
N ILE A 511 -24.74 -11.05 11.01
CA ILE A 511 -25.84 -10.71 11.93
C ILE A 511 -26.43 -11.98 12.53
N MET A 512 -26.71 -12.98 11.71
CA MET A 512 -27.25 -14.26 12.16
C MET A 512 -26.30 -14.95 13.16
N ALA A 513 -25.00 -14.98 12.87
CA ALA A 513 -24.01 -15.57 13.78
C ALA A 513 -23.99 -14.87 15.14
N TYR A 514 -24.00 -13.54 15.17
CA TYR A 514 -24.00 -12.76 16.41
C TYR A 514 -25.33 -12.84 17.16
N CYS A 515 -26.48 -12.83 16.48
CA CYS A 515 -27.79 -13.03 17.10
C CYS A 515 -27.87 -14.41 17.77
N TYR A 516 -27.39 -15.47 17.11
CA TYR A 516 -27.33 -16.79 17.73
C TYR A 516 -26.33 -16.85 18.89
N ALA A 517 -25.17 -16.19 18.78
CA ALA A 517 -24.21 -16.10 19.88
C ALA A 517 -24.83 -15.40 21.11
N LEU A 518 -25.46 -14.23 20.93
CA LEU A 518 -26.18 -13.50 21.97
C LEU A 518 -27.32 -14.34 22.57
N ALA A 519 -28.08 -15.07 21.75
CA ALA A 519 -29.13 -15.94 22.25
C ALA A 519 -28.58 -17.03 23.19
N LYS A 520 -27.42 -17.61 22.86
CA LYS A 520 -26.83 -18.73 23.61
C LYS A 520 -25.92 -18.33 24.77
N THR A 521 -25.41 -17.10 24.79
CA THR A 521 -24.48 -16.69 25.86
C THR A 521 -25.15 -16.58 27.22
N LYS A 522 -24.39 -16.91 28.27
CA LYS A 522 -24.78 -16.72 29.67
C LYS A 522 -23.91 -15.68 30.40
N SER A 523 -22.93 -15.11 29.71
CA SER A 523 -21.95 -14.17 30.30
C SER A 523 -22.34 -12.73 30.00
N LEU A 524 -22.47 -11.90 31.05
CA LEU A 524 -22.68 -10.45 30.89
C LEU A 524 -21.54 -9.80 30.11
N LEU A 525 -20.29 -10.19 30.38
CA LEU A 525 -19.10 -9.66 29.71
C LEU A 525 -19.08 -10.03 28.22
N ALA A 526 -19.50 -11.25 27.86
CA ALA A 526 -19.59 -11.65 26.46
C ALA A 526 -20.64 -10.83 25.69
N CYS A 527 -21.75 -10.45 26.32
CA CYS A 527 -22.74 -9.58 25.69
C CYS A 527 -22.17 -8.20 25.34
N LEU A 528 -21.24 -7.66 26.13
CA LEU A 528 -20.62 -6.34 25.91
C LEU A 528 -19.72 -6.30 24.67
N ILE A 529 -19.26 -7.44 24.17
CA ILE A 529 -18.43 -7.48 22.96
C ILE A 529 -19.18 -6.91 21.75
N VAL A 530 -20.47 -7.18 21.61
CA VAL A 530 -21.26 -6.73 20.44
C VAL A 530 -21.33 -5.20 20.32
N PRO A 531 -21.77 -4.44 21.34
CA PRO A 531 -21.74 -2.97 21.26
C PRO A 531 -20.31 -2.43 21.12
N LEU A 532 -19.30 -3.07 21.72
CA LEU A 532 -17.89 -2.66 21.57
C LEU A 532 -17.37 -2.82 20.13
N LEU A 533 -17.85 -3.83 19.38
CA LEU A 533 -17.47 -4.06 17.99
C LEU A 533 -18.08 -3.05 17.02
N VAL A 534 -19.18 -2.38 17.38
CA VAL A 534 -19.84 -1.42 16.48
C VAL A 534 -18.90 -0.29 16.09
N TYR A 535 -18.10 0.20 17.05
CA TYR A 535 -17.14 1.28 16.78
C TYR A 535 -16.07 0.90 15.74
N PRO A 536 -15.24 -0.14 15.92
CA PRO A 536 -14.23 -0.50 14.91
C PRO A 536 -14.86 -0.88 13.57
N MET A 537 -16.02 -1.55 13.55
CA MET A 537 -16.72 -1.88 12.30
C MET A 537 -17.10 -0.63 11.50
N TYR A 538 -17.74 0.34 12.17
CA TYR A 538 -18.14 1.58 11.52
C TYR A 538 -16.95 2.48 11.18
N PHE A 539 -15.87 2.40 11.97
CA PHE A 539 -14.61 3.08 11.71
C PHE A 539 -13.96 2.57 10.42
N PHE A 540 -13.83 1.25 10.23
CA PHE A 540 -13.30 0.66 8.98
C PHE A 540 -14.20 0.91 7.78
N TRP A 541 -15.52 0.87 7.97
CA TRP A 541 -16.47 1.30 6.95
C TRP A 541 -16.28 2.78 6.58
N GLY A 542 -15.95 3.62 7.56
CA GLY A 542 -15.56 5.01 7.37
C GLY A 542 -14.36 5.16 6.43
N TRP A 543 -13.33 4.31 6.55
CA TRP A 543 -12.16 4.32 5.65
C TRP A 543 -12.52 3.95 4.22
N PHE A 544 -13.36 2.92 4.02
CA PHE A 544 -13.90 2.60 2.69
C PHE A 544 -14.60 3.80 2.06
N ARG A 545 -15.48 4.46 2.82
CA ARG A 545 -16.20 5.66 2.37
C ARG A 545 -15.26 6.83 2.11
N ALA A 546 -14.24 7.02 2.93
CA ALA A 546 -13.24 8.06 2.75
C ALA A 546 -12.58 7.91 1.37
N ASP A 547 -12.24 6.69 0.99
CA ASP A 547 -11.59 6.41 -0.29
C ASP A 547 -12.52 6.59 -1.50
N VAL A 548 -13.81 6.24 -1.36
CA VAL A 548 -14.85 6.57 -2.35
C VAL A 548 -14.99 8.09 -2.51
N HIS A 549 -15.06 8.84 -1.41
CA HIS A 549 -15.12 10.31 -1.46
C HIS A 549 -13.86 10.91 -2.09
N HIS A 550 -12.69 10.34 -1.85
CA HIS A 550 -11.43 10.81 -2.44
C HIS A 550 -11.47 10.68 -3.97
N ASN A 551 -11.89 9.52 -4.48
CA ASN A 551 -12.05 9.29 -5.92
C ASN A 551 -13.04 10.30 -6.55
N VAL A 552 -14.19 10.53 -5.90
CA VAL A 552 -15.19 11.51 -6.34
C VAL A 552 -14.65 12.95 -6.29
N ALA A 553 -13.89 13.30 -5.26
CA ALA A 553 -13.28 14.62 -5.10
C ALA A 553 -12.31 14.94 -6.23
N ILE A 554 -11.48 13.98 -6.65
CA ILE A 554 -10.56 14.14 -7.78
C ILE A 554 -11.33 14.47 -9.07
N VAL A 555 -12.43 13.78 -9.34
CA VAL A 555 -13.26 14.03 -10.53
C VAL A 555 -13.81 15.47 -10.51
N HIS A 556 -14.41 15.89 -9.40
CA HIS A 556 -14.93 17.26 -9.27
C HIS A 556 -13.82 18.32 -9.36
N SER A 557 -12.65 18.06 -8.77
CA SER A 557 -11.48 18.94 -8.84
C SER A 557 -11.02 19.14 -10.27
N LYS A 558 -10.92 18.06 -11.06
CA LYS A 558 -10.54 18.13 -12.48
C LYS A 558 -11.58 18.88 -13.33
N GLN A 559 -12.85 18.81 -12.94
CA GLN A 559 -13.94 19.56 -13.57
C GLN A 559 -14.07 21.00 -13.05
N ARG A 560 -13.19 21.44 -12.12
CA ARG A 560 -13.23 22.76 -11.45
C ARG A 560 -14.53 23.01 -10.67
N GLN A 561 -15.21 21.94 -10.26
CA GLN A 561 -16.37 21.99 -9.38
C GLN A 561 -15.90 22.06 -7.92
N TRP A 562 -15.42 23.23 -7.54
CA TRP A 562 -14.63 23.43 -6.32
C TRP A 562 -15.40 23.09 -5.04
N ASP A 563 -16.65 23.51 -4.91
CA ASP A 563 -17.45 23.28 -3.70
C ASP A 563 -17.68 21.78 -3.45
N GLN A 564 -17.99 21.03 -4.51
CA GLN A 564 -18.15 19.58 -4.46
C GLN A 564 -16.81 18.89 -4.15
N ALA A 565 -15.71 19.35 -4.74
CA ALA A 565 -14.38 18.81 -4.46
C ALA A 565 -13.98 19.02 -2.99
N ILE A 566 -14.13 20.25 -2.48
CA ILE A 566 -13.84 20.61 -1.08
C ILE A 566 -14.69 19.78 -0.13
N SER A 567 -16.00 19.71 -0.36
CA SER A 567 -16.93 18.95 0.48
C SER A 567 -16.54 17.46 0.55
N ASN A 568 -16.22 16.84 -0.59
CA ASN A 568 -15.80 15.45 -0.61
C ASN A 568 -14.44 15.24 0.08
N TYR A 569 -13.42 16.05 -0.20
CA TYR A 569 -12.13 15.97 0.52
C TYR A 569 -12.29 16.17 2.03
N ARG A 570 -13.19 17.07 2.47
CA ARG A 570 -13.52 17.24 3.90
C ARG A 570 -14.16 15.98 4.51
N GLN A 571 -14.96 15.23 3.75
CA GLN A 571 -15.43 13.91 4.19
C GLN A 571 -14.29 12.91 4.32
N VAL A 572 -13.30 12.94 3.41
CA VAL A 572 -12.13 12.04 3.48
C VAL A 572 -11.36 12.28 4.77
N VAL A 573 -10.93 13.52 5.04
CA VAL A 573 -10.11 13.84 6.22
C VAL A 573 -10.85 13.60 7.54
N LYS A 574 -12.18 13.75 7.54
CA LYS A 574 -13.01 13.43 8.72
C LYS A 574 -13.06 11.93 9.01
N LYS A 575 -13.16 11.10 7.96
CA LYS A 575 -13.32 9.64 8.09
C LYS A 575 -11.99 8.90 8.20
N ASN A 576 -10.96 9.39 7.52
CA ASN A 576 -9.60 8.89 7.57
C ASN A 576 -8.61 10.05 7.78
N PRO A 577 -8.37 10.45 9.05
CA PRO A 577 -7.46 11.56 9.36
C PRO A 577 -6.00 11.31 8.97
N GLY A 578 -5.60 10.06 8.76
CA GLY A 578 -4.26 9.67 8.32
C GLY A 578 -4.06 9.69 6.80
N PHE A 579 -5.09 10.03 6.01
CA PHE A 579 -4.99 10.00 4.54
C PHE A 579 -4.31 11.27 4.00
N ILE A 580 -2.97 11.27 4.02
CA ILE A 580 -2.12 12.43 3.66
C ILE A 580 -2.51 13.04 2.30
N MET A 581 -2.70 12.20 1.29
CA MET A 581 -3.00 12.65 -0.07
C MET A 581 -4.29 13.48 -0.18
N ALA A 582 -5.28 13.20 0.67
CA ALA A 582 -6.53 13.97 0.68
C ALA A 582 -6.33 15.40 1.19
N TYR A 583 -5.48 15.60 2.19
CA TYR A 583 -5.10 16.95 2.62
C TYR A 583 -4.32 17.66 1.53
N TYR A 584 -3.36 16.97 0.91
CA TYR A 584 -2.55 17.55 -0.16
C TYR A 584 -3.40 18.03 -1.34
N PHE A 585 -4.33 17.20 -1.82
CA PHE A 585 -5.23 17.63 -2.89
C PHE A 585 -6.26 18.69 -2.45
N LEU A 586 -6.71 18.67 -1.19
CA LEU A 586 -7.56 19.76 -0.68
C LEU A 586 -6.82 21.10 -0.66
N GLY A 587 -5.54 21.11 -0.27
CA GLY A 587 -4.66 22.28 -0.37
C GLY A 587 -4.48 22.75 -1.81
N ASN A 588 -4.30 21.81 -2.75
CA ASN A 588 -4.21 22.11 -4.17
C ASN A 588 -5.50 22.71 -4.72
N VAL A 589 -6.68 22.23 -4.32
CA VAL A 589 -7.96 22.81 -4.75
C VAL A 589 -8.04 24.31 -4.42
N PHE A 590 -7.67 24.70 -3.20
CA PHE A 590 -7.63 26.12 -2.82
C PHE A 590 -6.55 26.90 -3.57
N ASN A 591 -5.36 26.30 -3.78
CA ASN A 591 -4.29 26.90 -4.57
C ASN A 591 -4.67 27.13 -6.05
N ASP A 592 -5.43 26.21 -6.63
CA ASP A 592 -5.86 26.24 -8.04
C ASP A 592 -7.05 27.18 -8.25
N ARG A 593 -7.99 27.21 -7.31
CA ARG A 593 -9.13 28.16 -7.34
C ARG A 593 -8.66 29.59 -7.11
N TRP A 594 -7.79 29.80 -6.12
CA TRP A 594 -7.17 31.08 -5.79
C TRP A 594 -8.17 32.23 -5.57
N ASP A 595 -9.25 31.99 -4.80
CA ASP A 595 -10.17 33.05 -4.39
C ASP A 595 -9.57 33.86 -3.23
N MET A 596 -9.30 35.14 -3.49
CA MET A 596 -8.66 36.07 -2.55
C MET A 596 -9.66 36.99 -1.82
N GLU A 597 -10.96 36.76 -1.97
CA GLU A 597 -11.98 37.44 -1.18
C GLU A 597 -12.08 36.84 0.24
N LEU A 598 -12.19 37.71 1.25
CA LEU A 598 -12.39 37.30 2.63
C LEU A 598 -13.83 36.81 2.82
N LYS A 599 -13.99 35.50 3.00
CA LYS A 599 -15.30 34.85 3.21
C LYS A 599 -15.21 33.90 4.40
N ASN A 600 -16.25 33.85 5.23
CA ASN A 600 -16.42 32.77 6.19
C ASN A 600 -17.28 31.66 5.56
N LYS A 601 -16.71 30.47 5.41
CA LYS A 601 -17.38 29.30 4.84
C LYS A 601 -17.24 28.11 5.80
N PRO A 602 -18.12 27.99 6.81
CA PRO A 602 -18.07 26.89 7.77
C PRO A 602 -18.10 25.50 7.13
N ASP A 603 -18.82 25.33 6.01
CA ASP A 603 -18.88 24.07 5.25
C ASP A 603 -17.53 23.66 4.65
N TRP A 604 -16.63 24.62 4.42
CA TRP A 604 -15.27 24.37 4.00
C TRP A 604 -14.32 24.12 5.17
N GLY A 605 -14.82 24.10 6.40
CA GLY A 605 -14.06 23.91 7.64
C GLY A 605 -13.49 25.19 8.23
N ASP A 606 -14.01 26.36 7.86
CA ASP A 606 -13.61 27.62 8.51
C ASP A 606 -14.17 27.71 9.93
N PRO A 607 -13.40 28.22 10.92
CA PRO A 607 -13.93 28.50 12.25
C PRO A 607 -15.08 29.52 12.21
N PRO A 608 -16.07 29.43 13.12
CA PRO A 608 -17.18 30.40 13.16
C PRO A 608 -16.68 31.84 13.26
N GLY A 609 -17.16 32.72 12.37
CA GLY A 609 -16.83 34.15 12.37
C GLY A 609 -15.44 34.50 11.83
N VAL A 610 -14.63 33.52 11.41
CA VAL A 610 -13.30 33.77 10.85
C VAL A 610 -13.35 33.78 9.32
N SER A 611 -13.31 34.97 8.73
CA SER A 611 -13.24 35.12 7.26
C SER A 611 -11.83 34.85 6.76
N ARG A 612 -11.72 34.03 5.70
CA ARG A 612 -10.45 33.55 5.16
C ARG A 612 -10.43 33.61 3.64
N ARG A 613 -9.23 33.78 3.09
CA ARG A 613 -8.93 33.62 1.66
C ARG A 613 -8.48 32.19 1.40
N ASP A 614 -8.42 31.81 0.14
CA ASP A 614 -7.93 30.50 -0.26
C ASP A 614 -6.44 30.31 0.06
N PHE A 615 -5.66 31.38 -0.01
CA PHE A 615 -4.29 31.38 0.48
C PHE A 615 -4.22 30.91 1.94
N ASP A 616 -5.04 31.50 2.81
CA ASP A 616 -5.04 31.20 4.25
C ASP A 616 -5.49 29.74 4.49
N ARG A 617 -6.46 29.24 3.72
CA ARG A 617 -6.94 27.84 3.83
C ARG A 617 -5.88 26.84 3.35
N ALA A 618 -5.29 27.09 2.17
CA ALA A 618 -4.28 26.22 1.59
C ALA A 618 -3.05 26.09 2.49
N ILE A 619 -2.53 27.21 3.01
CA ILE A 619 -1.35 27.18 3.87
C ILE A 619 -1.58 26.43 5.16
N GLU A 620 -2.75 26.58 5.80
CA GLU A 620 -3.09 25.80 7.00
C GLU A 620 -3.10 24.29 6.71
N ILE A 621 -3.69 23.88 5.58
CA ILE A 621 -3.76 22.48 5.21
C ILE A 621 -2.37 21.90 4.95
N TYR A 622 -1.51 22.60 4.21
CA TYR A 622 -0.13 22.14 3.99
C TYR A 622 0.68 22.12 5.29
N GLU A 623 0.49 23.10 6.17
CA GLU A 623 1.15 23.09 7.46
C GLU A 623 0.67 21.96 8.37
N HIS A 624 -0.62 21.61 8.31
CA HIS A 624 -1.13 20.43 9.00
C HIS A 624 -0.45 19.15 8.51
N ILE A 625 -0.28 18.97 7.19
CA ILE A 625 0.47 17.84 6.63
C ILE A 625 1.89 17.83 7.21
N ARG A 626 2.59 18.98 7.10
CA ARG A 626 3.98 19.09 7.52
C ARG A 626 4.20 18.78 9.01
N GLN A 627 3.31 19.28 9.87
CA GLN A 627 3.46 19.21 11.33
C GLN A 627 2.95 17.90 11.92
N HIS A 628 1.89 17.32 11.34
CA HIS A 628 1.15 16.24 11.99
C HIS A 628 1.09 14.93 11.22
N LEU A 629 1.45 14.91 9.93
CA LEU A 629 1.28 13.72 9.10
C LEU A 629 2.56 13.28 8.39
N ALA A 630 3.17 14.16 7.60
CA ALA A 630 4.34 13.86 6.79
C ALA A 630 5.11 15.14 6.40
N PRO A 631 6.24 15.46 7.06
CA PRO A 631 6.98 16.72 6.87
C PRO A 631 7.60 16.87 5.48
N ASN A 632 7.88 15.76 4.80
CA ASN A 632 8.57 15.71 3.52
C ASN A 632 7.68 15.12 2.40
N TYR A 633 6.36 15.21 2.56
CA TYR A 633 5.39 14.62 1.63
C TYR A 633 5.41 15.26 0.24
N VAL A 634 5.79 14.49 -0.79
CA VAL A 634 5.95 14.84 -2.21
C VAL A 634 6.25 16.33 -2.47
N GLN A 635 5.76 16.89 -3.56
CA GLN A 635 5.91 18.28 -3.97
C GLN A 635 5.26 19.31 -3.04
N MET A 636 4.86 18.96 -1.81
CA MET A 636 4.23 19.88 -0.87
C MET A 636 5.05 21.16 -0.69
N HIS A 637 6.34 21.07 -0.38
CA HIS A 637 7.16 22.28 -0.18
C HIS A 637 7.28 23.12 -1.46
N HIS A 638 7.35 22.49 -2.63
CA HIS A 638 7.34 23.21 -3.91
C HIS A 638 6.00 23.95 -4.13
N HIS A 639 4.87 23.29 -3.88
CA HIS A 639 3.54 23.92 -4.00
C HIS A 639 3.32 25.04 -2.98
N VAL A 640 3.81 24.87 -1.75
CA VAL A 640 3.79 25.94 -0.74
C VAL A 640 4.66 27.11 -1.18
N GLY A 641 5.85 26.86 -1.76
CA GLY A 641 6.66 27.91 -2.37
C GLY A 641 5.91 28.67 -3.47
N ASN A 642 5.23 27.95 -4.37
CA ASN A 642 4.39 28.53 -5.42
C ASN A 642 3.22 29.35 -4.83
N LEU A 643 2.64 28.90 -3.72
CA LEU A 643 1.56 29.59 -3.02
C LEU A 643 2.03 30.96 -2.49
N PHE A 644 3.20 30.99 -1.85
CA PHE A 644 3.81 32.23 -1.36
C PHE A 644 4.22 33.16 -2.50
N LEU A 645 4.72 32.59 -3.61
CA LEU A 645 5.03 33.36 -4.82
C LEU A 645 3.79 34.09 -5.37
N LYS A 646 2.69 33.35 -5.58
CA LYS A 646 1.41 33.91 -6.04
C LYS A 646 0.89 34.97 -5.08
N ARG A 647 1.06 34.76 -3.77
CA ARG A 647 0.62 35.70 -2.73
C ARG A 647 1.40 37.01 -2.77
N ALA A 648 2.71 36.96 -2.99
CA ALA A 648 3.56 38.12 -3.15
C ALA A 648 3.16 38.91 -4.41
N GLU A 649 2.95 38.22 -5.53
CA GLU A 649 2.50 38.84 -6.79
C GLU A 649 1.12 39.49 -6.68
N TRP A 650 0.18 38.84 -5.98
CA TRP A 650 -1.12 39.44 -5.68
C TRP A 650 -0.96 40.73 -4.85
N GLY A 651 -0.09 40.73 -3.83
CA GLY A 651 0.17 41.90 -2.98
C GLY A 651 0.67 43.12 -3.77
N ILE A 652 1.50 42.90 -4.79
CA ILE A 652 1.96 43.95 -5.71
C ILE A 652 0.81 44.56 -6.51
N GLY A 653 -0.14 43.74 -6.95
CA GLY A 653 -1.33 44.20 -7.66
C GLY A 653 -2.27 45.03 -6.78
N HIS A 654 -2.16 44.91 -5.45
CA HIS A 654 -3.10 45.47 -4.47
C HIS A 654 -2.43 46.47 -3.51
N SER A 655 -1.26 47.00 -3.88
CA SER A 655 -0.55 48.05 -3.12
C SER A 655 -0.26 47.68 -1.66
N GLU A 656 0.02 46.40 -1.38
CA GLU A 656 0.54 45.99 -0.08
C GLU A 656 1.94 46.54 0.16
N SER A 657 2.36 46.65 1.43
CA SER A 657 3.66 47.22 1.75
C SER A 657 4.81 46.36 1.20
N PRO A 658 5.92 46.98 0.76
CA PRO A 658 7.08 46.26 0.28
C PRO A 658 7.61 45.21 1.27
N GLU A 659 7.53 45.47 2.58
CA GLU A 659 7.98 44.56 3.63
C GLU A 659 7.15 43.27 3.66
N VAL A 660 5.82 43.37 3.50
CA VAL A 660 4.92 42.21 3.47
C VAL A 660 5.18 41.36 2.22
N ILE A 661 5.29 42.01 1.07
CA ILE A 661 5.61 41.33 -0.21
C ILE A 661 6.97 40.63 -0.12
N ARG A 662 7.98 41.31 0.44
CA ARG A 662 9.31 40.73 0.68
C ARG A 662 9.24 39.51 1.60
N GLY A 663 8.46 39.58 2.68
CA GLY A 663 8.26 38.47 3.59
C GLY A 663 7.72 37.20 2.91
N PHE A 664 6.77 37.36 1.97
CA PHE A 664 6.26 36.23 1.19
C PHE A 664 7.30 35.65 0.23
N TYR A 665 8.12 36.48 -0.43
CA TYR A 665 9.22 35.95 -1.25
C TYR A 665 10.27 35.20 -0.42
N GLU A 666 10.62 35.69 0.78
CA GLU A 666 11.55 34.99 1.68
C GLU A 666 11.00 33.61 2.09
N GLU A 667 9.71 33.52 2.42
CA GLU A 667 9.08 32.25 2.74
C GLU A 667 9.00 31.32 1.52
N ALA A 668 8.77 31.85 0.31
CA ALA A 668 8.85 31.07 -0.91
C ALA A 668 10.26 30.47 -1.10
N VAL A 669 11.31 31.28 -0.93
CA VAL A 669 12.72 30.82 -0.99
C VAL A 669 12.97 29.72 0.04
N ARG A 670 12.52 29.89 1.29
CA ARG A 670 12.68 28.89 2.35
C ARG A 670 12.05 27.55 1.95
N ARG A 671 10.86 27.58 1.35
CA ARG A 671 10.12 26.38 0.93
C ARG A 671 10.75 25.69 -0.26
N TYR A 672 11.18 26.43 -1.27
CA TYR A 672 11.91 25.84 -2.39
C TYR A 672 13.24 25.21 -1.96
N ARG A 673 13.94 25.78 -0.98
CA ARG A 673 15.15 25.18 -0.40
C ARG A 673 14.85 23.87 0.33
N LEU A 674 13.77 23.82 1.12
CA LEU A 674 13.32 22.56 1.74
C LEU A 674 12.99 21.51 0.68
N TYR A 675 12.29 21.89 -0.38
CA TYR A 675 11.98 20.98 -1.48
C TYR A 675 13.23 20.48 -2.20
N GLN A 676 14.23 21.34 -2.46
CA GLN A 676 15.48 20.96 -3.11
C GLN A 676 16.28 19.93 -2.29
N GLY A 677 16.13 19.92 -0.96
CA GLY A 677 16.71 18.90 -0.09
C GLY A 677 16.03 17.52 -0.22
N ILE A 678 14.77 17.48 -0.66
CA ILE A 678 13.99 16.25 -0.89
C ILE A 678 14.17 15.77 -2.34
N ASP A 679 14.06 16.69 -3.29
CA ASP A 679 14.20 16.44 -4.72
C ASP A 679 15.18 17.45 -5.33
N PRO A 680 16.47 17.06 -5.42
CA PRO A 680 17.52 17.94 -5.92
C PRO A 680 17.54 18.07 -7.45
N VAL A 681 16.72 17.32 -8.18
CA VAL A 681 16.82 17.21 -9.66
C VAL A 681 15.60 17.77 -10.39
N TYR A 682 14.56 18.19 -9.68
CA TYR A 682 13.37 18.81 -10.26
C TYR A 682 13.66 20.23 -10.81
N ALA A 683 13.59 20.36 -12.15
CA ALA A 683 13.93 21.58 -12.87
C ALA A 683 13.11 22.81 -12.42
N ASP A 684 11.79 22.66 -12.33
CA ASP A 684 10.89 23.79 -12.04
C ASP A 684 11.21 24.45 -10.70
N ASN A 685 11.70 23.69 -9.72
CA ASN A 685 12.08 24.25 -8.42
C ASN A 685 13.23 25.24 -8.52
N TYR A 686 14.23 24.96 -9.37
CA TYR A 686 15.34 25.88 -9.62
C TYR A 686 14.86 27.19 -10.23
N TYR A 687 13.95 27.13 -11.20
CA TYR A 687 13.42 28.33 -11.86
C TYR A 687 12.61 29.18 -10.91
N ARG A 688 11.74 28.55 -10.12
CA ARG A 688 10.90 29.24 -9.15
C ARG A 688 11.71 29.84 -8.01
N LEU A 689 12.72 29.12 -7.51
CA LEU A 689 13.66 29.62 -6.50
C LEU A 689 14.46 30.82 -7.04
N ALA A 690 15.07 30.68 -8.22
CA ALA A 690 15.84 31.76 -8.84
C ALA A 690 14.97 33.00 -9.09
N PHE A 691 13.73 32.81 -9.54
CA PHE A 691 12.78 33.90 -9.71
C PHE A 691 12.49 34.60 -8.37
N ALA A 692 12.16 33.86 -7.30
CA ALA A 692 11.93 34.47 -5.99
C ALA A 692 13.16 35.24 -5.47
N LEU A 693 14.37 34.71 -5.66
CA LEU A 693 15.63 35.38 -5.30
C LEU A 693 15.86 36.67 -6.10
N VAL A 694 15.56 36.67 -7.40
CA VAL A 694 15.59 37.88 -8.25
C VAL A 694 14.63 38.95 -7.72
N ARG A 695 13.42 38.56 -7.30
CA ARG A 695 12.44 39.49 -6.70
C ARG A 695 12.90 40.08 -5.37
N LEU A 696 13.78 39.38 -4.66
CA LEU A 696 14.42 39.86 -3.44
C LEU A 696 15.69 40.70 -3.70
N GLY A 697 16.10 40.88 -4.96
CA GLY A 697 17.38 41.52 -5.33
C GLY A 697 18.61 40.65 -5.04
N ARG A 698 18.42 39.37 -4.71
CA ARG A 698 19.49 38.41 -4.36
C ARG A 698 20.04 37.74 -5.63
N PHE A 699 20.52 38.57 -6.56
CA PHE A 699 20.89 38.12 -7.91
C PHE A 699 22.02 37.10 -7.93
N GLN A 700 22.99 37.23 -7.02
CA GLN A 700 24.13 36.30 -6.93
C GLN A 700 23.66 34.88 -6.60
N GLU A 701 22.78 34.74 -5.60
CA GLU A 701 22.20 33.45 -5.22
C GLU A 701 21.34 32.87 -6.37
N ALA A 702 20.56 33.71 -7.05
CA ALA A 702 19.78 33.25 -8.22
C ALA A 702 20.67 32.70 -9.35
N GLN A 703 21.81 33.35 -9.62
CA GLN A 703 22.79 32.89 -10.60
C GLN A 703 23.40 31.55 -10.19
N GLU A 704 23.73 31.38 -8.91
CA GLU A 704 24.29 30.15 -8.39
C GLU A 704 23.31 28.98 -8.51
N GLU A 705 22.03 29.19 -8.18
CA GLU A 705 21.00 28.14 -8.34
C GLU A 705 20.80 27.73 -9.80
N LEU A 706 20.77 28.68 -10.74
CA LEU A 706 20.63 28.37 -12.16
C LEU A 706 21.88 27.65 -12.71
N LYS A 707 23.07 28.02 -12.23
CA LYS A 707 24.31 27.29 -12.57
C LYS A 707 24.30 25.88 -12.03
N LYS A 708 23.83 25.66 -10.80
CA LYS A 708 23.65 24.31 -10.23
C LYS A 708 22.77 23.45 -11.14
N ARG A 709 21.66 24.00 -11.66
CA ARG A 709 20.80 23.31 -12.63
C ARG A 709 21.54 22.98 -13.93
N ILE A 710 22.32 23.91 -14.47
CA ILE A 710 23.07 23.72 -15.72
C ILE A 710 24.17 22.67 -15.54
N MET A 711 24.93 22.72 -14.44
CA MET A 711 26.05 21.83 -14.15
C MET A 711 25.60 20.43 -13.68
N ALA A 712 24.31 20.29 -13.32
CA ALA A 712 23.64 19.04 -12.96
C ALA A 712 24.43 18.15 -11.98
N PHE A 713 25.10 18.74 -10.99
CA PHE A 713 26.01 18.02 -10.08
C PHE A 713 25.35 16.90 -9.27
N GLN A 714 24.02 16.94 -9.11
CA GLN A 714 23.21 15.93 -8.41
C GLN A 714 22.45 14.98 -9.36
N CYS A 715 22.53 15.19 -10.68
CA CYS A 715 21.87 14.34 -11.66
C CYS A 715 22.73 13.14 -12.03
N VAL A 716 22.08 12.05 -12.43
CA VAL A 716 22.75 10.85 -12.94
C VAL A 716 22.35 10.62 -14.40
N ASP A 717 23.34 10.59 -15.28
CA ASP A 717 23.12 10.24 -16.68
C ASP A 717 22.92 8.73 -16.83
N LEU A 718 21.68 8.32 -17.13
CA LEU A 718 21.31 6.92 -17.35
C LEU A 718 21.42 6.50 -18.82
N SER A 719 21.80 7.42 -19.73
CA SER A 719 21.79 7.17 -21.18
C SER A 719 22.88 6.20 -21.66
N GLY A 720 23.91 5.95 -20.86
CA GLY A 720 25.05 5.10 -21.22
C GLY A 720 25.19 3.75 -20.49
N SER A 721 24.40 3.46 -19.44
CA SER A 721 24.60 2.26 -18.62
C SER A 721 23.33 1.41 -18.45
N SER A 722 23.24 0.33 -19.24
CA SER A 722 22.17 -0.68 -19.13
C SER A 722 22.40 -1.70 -18.02
N SER A 723 23.51 -1.62 -17.26
CA SER A 723 23.82 -2.56 -16.19
C SER A 723 23.69 -1.93 -14.81
N ALA A 724 23.02 -2.63 -13.90
CA ALA A 724 22.94 -2.25 -12.49
C ALA A 724 24.32 -2.16 -11.82
N MET A 725 25.36 -2.77 -12.40
CA MET A 725 26.74 -2.76 -11.89
C MET A 725 27.48 -1.45 -12.22
N ALA A 726 27.29 -0.89 -13.42
CA ALA A 726 27.89 0.41 -13.80
C ALA A 726 27.36 1.58 -12.94
N LEU A 727 26.20 1.40 -12.32
CA LEU A 727 25.51 2.35 -11.44
C LEU A 727 25.95 2.25 -9.96
N THR A 728 26.81 1.28 -9.61
CA THR A 728 27.33 1.05 -8.25
C THR A 728 28.76 1.54 -8.03
N ASN A 729 29.50 1.90 -9.09
CA ASN A 729 30.79 2.57 -8.96
C ASN A 729 30.58 4.02 -8.51
N ARG A 730 30.50 4.17 -7.19
CA ARG A 730 30.67 5.42 -6.44
C ARG A 730 32.08 5.93 -6.72
N ASP A 731 32.18 7.14 -7.27
CA ASP A 731 33.20 8.16 -6.95
C ASP A 731 33.27 9.26 -8.00
N GLU A 732 32.70 9.05 -9.19
CA GLU A 732 32.63 10.08 -10.23
C GLU A 732 31.19 10.50 -10.48
N TRP A 733 30.72 11.49 -9.70
CA TRP A 733 29.68 12.39 -10.17
C TRP A 733 30.27 13.18 -11.36
N SER A 734 30.38 12.54 -12.53
CA SER A 734 30.77 13.23 -13.75
C SER A 734 29.63 14.17 -14.10
N GLY A 735 29.65 15.39 -13.56
CA GLY A 735 28.67 16.43 -13.84
C GLY A 735 28.51 16.54 -15.35
N HIS A 736 27.34 16.19 -15.86
CA HIS A 736 27.00 16.45 -17.25
C HIS A 736 26.33 17.83 -17.30
N MET A 737 26.54 18.57 -18.38
CA MET A 737 25.81 19.81 -18.55
C MET A 737 24.43 19.52 -19.13
N HIS A 738 23.37 20.01 -18.48
CA HIS A 738 22.04 19.90 -19.06
C HIS A 738 21.94 20.79 -20.31
N ASN A 739 21.42 20.22 -21.40
CA ASN A 739 20.87 21.01 -22.49
C ASN A 739 19.50 21.59 -22.08
N ASP A 740 19.55 22.66 -21.27
CA ASP A 740 18.37 23.24 -20.64
C ASP A 740 18.20 24.72 -21.00
N ALA A 741 17.56 24.96 -22.15
CA ALA A 741 17.37 26.31 -22.68
C ALA A 741 16.74 27.27 -21.66
N GLU A 742 15.81 26.79 -20.84
CA GLU A 742 15.11 27.61 -19.84
C GLU A 742 16.06 28.06 -18.72
N ALA A 743 16.94 27.17 -18.25
CA ALA A 743 17.96 27.52 -17.27
C ALA A 743 18.93 28.59 -17.80
N TYR A 744 19.39 28.46 -19.06
CA TYR A 744 20.28 29.45 -19.69
C TYR A 744 19.57 30.79 -19.96
N LEU A 745 18.30 30.77 -20.38
CA LEU A 745 17.47 31.96 -20.54
C LEU A 745 17.33 32.73 -19.22
N ASN A 746 16.96 32.02 -18.15
CA ASN A 746 16.80 32.62 -16.83
C ASN A 746 18.14 33.14 -16.28
N LEU A 747 19.25 32.45 -16.53
CA LEU A 747 20.58 32.87 -16.08
C LEU A 747 21.03 34.14 -16.79
N GLY A 748 20.86 34.20 -18.12
CA GLY A 748 21.16 35.39 -18.91
C GLY A 748 20.34 36.60 -18.44
N LYS A 749 19.02 36.43 -18.23
CA LYS A 749 18.16 37.49 -17.69
C LYS A 749 18.58 37.95 -16.30
N THR A 750 18.95 37.02 -15.43
CA THR A 750 19.44 37.34 -14.09
C THR A 750 20.74 38.15 -14.14
N TYR A 751 21.66 37.83 -15.07
CA TYR A 751 22.87 38.64 -15.27
C TYR A 751 22.56 40.06 -15.73
N LEU A 752 21.57 40.25 -16.60
CA LEU A 752 21.17 41.59 -17.07
C LEU A 752 20.61 42.44 -15.93
N MET A 753 19.73 41.85 -15.12
CA MET A 753 19.17 42.52 -13.95
C MET A 753 20.27 42.87 -12.92
N ALA A 754 21.32 42.04 -12.82
CA ALA A 754 22.50 42.33 -12.02
C ALA A 754 23.51 43.30 -12.69
N GLY A 755 23.17 43.90 -13.83
CA GLY A 755 24.04 44.83 -14.58
C GLY A 755 25.23 44.18 -15.30
N SER A 756 25.30 42.85 -15.38
CA SER A 756 26.41 42.07 -15.94
C SER A 756 26.17 41.69 -17.42
N TYR A 757 26.10 42.69 -18.30
CA TYR A 757 25.81 42.51 -19.74
C TYR A 757 26.72 41.46 -20.43
N HIS A 758 28.04 41.55 -20.21
CA HIS A 758 28.99 40.64 -20.85
C HIS A 758 28.75 39.17 -20.47
N LYS A 759 28.34 38.90 -19.22
CA LYS A 759 28.02 37.54 -18.76
C LYS A 759 26.73 37.02 -19.37
N ALA A 760 25.73 37.88 -19.58
CA ALA A 760 24.50 37.50 -20.27
C ALA A 760 24.75 37.11 -21.74
N VAL A 761 25.52 37.92 -22.49
CA VAL A 761 25.93 37.60 -23.87
C VAL A 761 26.68 36.27 -23.92
N ALA A 762 27.69 36.12 -23.06
CA ALA A 762 28.50 34.90 -23.01
C ALA A 762 27.65 33.65 -22.71
N THR A 763 26.63 33.77 -21.85
CA THR A 763 25.71 32.69 -21.52
C THR A 763 24.89 32.24 -22.74
N TYR A 764 24.28 33.19 -23.46
CA TYR A 764 23.48 32.88 -24.66
C TYR A 764 24.33 32.38 -25.83
N THR A 765 25.45 33.03 -26.11
CA THR A 765 26.38 32.60 -27.17
C THR A 765 26.98 31.23 -26.85
N GLY A 766 27.31 30.97 -25.59
CA GLY A 766 27.79 29.68 -25.12
C GLY A 766 26.79 28.56 -25.39
N TYR A 767 25.52 28.76 -25.00
CA TYR A 767 24.45 27.80 -25.27
C TYR A 767 24.27 27.53 -26.76
N LEU A 768 24.14 28.58 -27.59
CA LEU A 768 23.93 28.42 -29.04
C LEU A 768 25.14 27.73 -29.70
N LYS A 769 26.35 27.99 -29.23
CA LYS A 769 27.56 27.38 -29.81
C LYS A 769 27.73 25.92 -29.41
N GLN A 770 27.42 25.57 -28.17
CA GLN A 770 27.80 24.29 -27.58
C GLN A 770 26.66 23.27 -27.52
N LEU A 771 25.40 23.72 -27.48
CA LEU A 771 24.25 22.86 -27.18
C LEU A 771 23.22 22.86 -28.32
N ASP A 772 22.66 24.02 -28.66
CA ASP A 772 21.64 24.13 -29.71
C ASP A 772 21.77 25.43 -30.53
N PRO A 773 22.46 25.38 -31.69
CA PRO A 773 22.66 26.54 -32.56
C PRO A 773 21.39 27.16 -33.13
N ASN A 774 20.29 26.40 -33.19
CA ASN A 774 19.04 26.82 -33.83
C ASN A 774 17.96 27.22 -32.83
N HIS A 775 18.28 27.32 -31.53
CA HIS A 775 17.29 27.67 -30.52
C HIS A 775 16.76 29.10 -30.69
N HIS A 776 15.56 29.23 -31.27
CA HIS A 776 14.98 30.50 -31.67
C HIS A 776 14.89 31.54 -30.55
N GLN A 777 14.45 31.14 -29.35
CA GLN A 777 14.20 32.09 -28.25
C GLN A 777 15.50 32.73 -27.73
N ILE A 778 16.55 31.94 -27.50
CA ILE A 778 17.86 32.42 -27.02
C ILE A 778 18.51 33.30 -28.09
N ARG A 779 18.36 32.94 -29.37
CA ARG A 779 18.86 33.76 -30.49
C ARG A 779 18.15 35.12 -30.56
N ALA A 780 16.83 35.15 -30.36
CA ALA A 780 16.06 36.37 -30.32
C ALA A 780 16.48 37.27 -29.14
N GLU A 781 16.62 36.70 -27.94
CA GLU A 781 17.09 37.41 -26.75
C GLU A 781 18.51 37.97 -26.93
N LEU A 782 19.43 37.18 -27.49
CA LEU A 782 20.80 37.63 -27.81
C LEU A 782 20.79 38.76 -28.84
N HIS A 783 19.99 38.64 -29.90
CA HIS A 783 19.89 39.66 -30.95
C HIS A 783 19.33 40.98 -30.38
N ALA A 784 18.25 40.91 -29.60
CA ALA A 784 17.70 42.07 -28.90
C ALA A 784 18.74 42.72 -27.97
N LEU A 785 19.55 41.90 -27.29
CA LEU A 785 20.63 42.37 -26.43
C LEU A 785 21.71 43.15 -27.18
N MET A 786 22.09 42.67 -28.36
CA MET A 786 23.13 43.24 -29.20
C MET A 786 22.67 44.55 -29.87
N GLN A 787 21.39 44.64 -30.26
CA GLN A 787 20.82 45.84 -30.89
C GLN A 787 20.60 46.99 -29.90
N ASN A 788 20.21 46.72 -28.66
CA ASN A 788 19.76 47.73 -27.70
C ASN A 788 20.72 47.93 -26.51
N LYS A 789 22.03 47.72 -26.69
CA LYS A 789 23.05 47.73 -25.62
C LYS A 789 22.93 48.93 -24.66
N GLN A 790 22.75 50.14 -25.19
CA GLN A 790 22.69 51.37 -24.38
C GLN A 790 21.32 51.58 -23.70
N SER A 791 20.22 51.39 -24.46
CA SER A 791 18.85 51.54 -23.98
C SER A 791 18.44 50.51 -22.92
N LEU A 792 18.86 49.24 -23.07
CA LEU A 792 18.59 48.19 -22.09
C LEU A 792 19.37 48.41 -20.79
N MET A 793 20.63 48.88 -20.86
CA MET A 793 21.44 49.18 -19.68
C MET A 793 20.83 50.30 -18.82
N GLU A 794 20.22 51.32 -19.43
CA GLU A 794 19.46 52.36 -18.72
C GLU A 794 18.15 51.80 -18.15
N LYS A 795 17.38 51.04 -18.93
CA LYS A 795 16.08 50.46 -18.53
C LYS A 795 16.19 49.47 -17.37
N PHE A 796 17.27 48.69 -17.29
CA PHE A 796 17.54 47.77 -16.18
C PHE A 796 18.18 48.47 -14.96
N ARG A 797 18.88 49.59 -15.16
CA ARG A 797 19.34 50.46 -14.05
C ARG A 797 18.21 51.27 -13.41
N SER A 798 17.19 51.65 -14.20
CA SER A 798 16.01 52.41 -13.76
C SER A 798 14.84 51.52 -13.33
N ALA A 799 14.94 50.21 -13.47
CA ALA A 799 13.94 49.27 -12.98
C ALA A 799 14.05 49.22 -11.45
N ASP A 800 13.23 50.03 -10.78
CA ASP A 800 12.93 49.85 -9.36
C ASP A 800 12.59 48.36 -9.15
N PRO A 801 13.22 47.63 -8.21
CA PRO A 801 12.88 46.24 -7.93
C PRO A 801 11.37 46.02 -7.65
N GLY A 802 10.62 47.08 -7.34
CA GLY A 802 9.16 47.10 -7.22
C GLY A 802 8.36 47.42 -8.50
N ALA A 803 8.98 47.83 -9.61
CA ALA A 803 8.27 48.28 -10.82
C ALA A 803 7.83 47.13 -11.73
N ARG A 804 6.52 47.13 -12.02
CA ARG A 804 5.78 46.24 -12.92
C ARG A 804 6.50 46.04 -14.26
N THR A 805 7.25 44.96 -14.41
CA THR A 805 7.56 44.39 -15.72
C THR A 805 6.96 42.99 -15.79
N GLY A 806 5.78 42.91 -16.39
CA GLY A 806 5.16 41.64 -16.74
C GLY A 806 6.01 40.96 -17.80
N PHE A 807 6.76 39.94 -17.40
CA PHE A 807 7.28 38.94 -18.33
C PHE A 807 6.29 37.77 -18.36
N PRO A 808 5.74 37.40 -19.53
CA PRO A 808 5.02 36.16 -19.68
C PRO A 808 6.05 35.03 -19.69
N VAL A 809 6.37 34.48 -18.51
CA VAL A 809 6.82 33.08 -18.46
C VAL A 809 5.55 32.28 -18.66
N GLY A 810 5.45 31.57 -19.78
CA GLY A 810 4.28 30.77 -20.09
C GLY A 810 3.96 29.84 -18.92
N ILE A 811 2.92 30.18 -18.15
CA ILE A 811 2.31 29.28 -17.19
C ILE A 811 1.60 28.23 -18.02
N ARG A 812 2.32 27.18 -18.43
CA ARG A 812 1.66 25.94 -18.82
C ARG A 812 1.18 25.28 -17.55
N ASN A 813 -0.06 25.56 -17.17
CA ASN A 813 -0.82 24.64 -16.34
C ASN A 813 -0.89 23.32 -17.11
N ARG A 814 -0.17 22.31 -16.64
CA ARG A 814 -0.45 20.91 -16.96
C ARG A 814 -0.92 20.22 -15.70
#